data_AF-A0AAE0MKX4-F1
#
_entry.id   AF-A0AAE0MKX4-F1
#
_cell.length_a   1.000
_cell.length_b   1.000
_cell.length_c   1.000
_cell.angle_alpha   90.00
_cell.angle_beta   90.00
_cell.angle_gamma   90.00
#
_symmetry.space_group_name_H-M   'P 1'
#
loop_
_entity.id
_entity.type
_entity.pdbx_description
1 polymer ?
#
loop_
_entity_poly.entity_id
_entity_poly.type
_entity_poly.pdbx_seq_one_letter_code
_entity_poly.pdbx_strand_id
1 'polypeptide(L)'
;MVRKVRYKVSSPVRYFQVRVYEGGLSAYPLNPDTILPFCLSCPADCYVQLVEFLVQDELACSRLAAWSVPSSSGSFGRMCPTYQRTFHTSQLRRHRDSRDSAYLSPRHLVFQALGKQPSEDDTNSSDGKYHVLGVGEQEVVSFLKPSLEGGEYVVATTQTLTTTNNTPVVKIGEQEFTVMTPKYKVPDNALKSIYPPLGYGAPVETLPHIVFNDPYLPWERDASSLIKPSSVYRVPWLALLTFTADELRLPAQDLAGEGSIFENIQAKPEQPLEQDPNLAVLVDLASIPKLAHCVTPITDTSSSDTDATAANLIFLKPTLFTELFRNNTAGGSDQTYPDLSRYGFLSHSQRINTAGMAEASASDNAYYSLTVSHRVGALAQKGPTTVFVHLVSLEGVEAMTLPIQDSIQYVALASLYSWSYTCLPPDSFDVKDLMRGLGETMGMLRGPQPSAKDIQSNPDRQRVAKRIGDGCTLTRYRTQTGEITAAIYRGALTPVQVPHPISPGWTFNSDCGMDLQILDDELGIVDITYYTAWQLGKTTAIADQSFSTALTKLRSQVHVIAMNRAKAKIMESLGVYRSRSDAVKDTPSILKGLNVLQSVGDVPGAQDQDLLDRWKSTTQDPVDLSLDNHQLEAEYTKKALEAAEELAQSADPDDDYIYNEMNHAKNSEWQLVLSWVLDKMFLSTIPSNYLISDPSHLPPESLRFFHIDPNWMDAFVDGALSVGNHLENRFDKVRTAIKRLINNYLKSPLPVTSRPPQIPTYGFFMRSDIISHFPDLRVSAEYSPTRDNDPHYPSILRQVNVADGVLMCLLDASPYSGVQSRLTGLRFTQPPHQQSFVVGDHLTTSQLHTSFGRIYTAYDGSDKAEPLCDDEVVSNTPGVDSNNTTPPIFLWGPNNEFRTLQFPAWSDNLLQKLQANMPSTKLKTFDSKEATSAIVGIQLTSRICELHITTSESIQSSLTPLGDVRSLWIPPSALHELETQSIQATAARRPITAPLLPPEERQRMPEVATVPASDPPHQNAARAPSAQIKQFADRVMTSEIEDGPAGLPSYALGIFPVGSFVDGGGESRPSAYVPMTRRQDLVFSVTLMNPKLVGTFHIDEIRILVPMGEPQPNRPIYLMRDYHGPGASMLSNLRFNVISSVAPDNSYMLFRLIPRVAKSGGIHFSKAKEISFVLSLVNVNQYEYDQNEGGKQAIITLIQQYKDEFGYDIDPISTRVLTTLKRQ
;
A
#
# COMPACT_ATOMS: atom_id res chain seq x y z
N MET A 1 8.39 53.05 1.74
CA MET A 1 7.60 52.27 0.76
C MET A 1 8.43 51.06 0.38
N VAL A 2 8.03 49.85 0.76
CA VAL A 2 8.69 48.61 0.34
C VAL A 2 8.31 48.33 -1.12
N ARG A 3 9.28 47.99 -1.98
CA ARG A 3 9.01 47.60 -3.37
C ARG A 3 8.72 46.10 -3.41
N LYS A 4 7.46 45.76 -3.66
CA LYS A 4 6.94 44.38 -3.66
C LYS A 4 7.18 43.70 -5.02
N VAL A 5 7.63 42.45 -5.01
CA VAL A 5 7.74 41.60 -6.19
C VAL A 5 6.78 40.42 -6.02
N ARG A 6 5.89 40.19 -6.98
CA ARG A 6 4.89 39.10 -6.91
C ARG A 6 5.35 37.92 -7.75
N TYR A 7 5.33 36.73 -7.16
CA TYR A 7 5.64 35.49 -7.85
C TYR A 7 4.54 34.44 -7.63
N LYS A 8 3.69 34.24 -8.64
CA LYS A 8 2.77 33.09 -8.68
C LYS A 8 3.55 31.77 -8.81
N VAL A 9 3.39 30.87 -7.83
CA VAL A 9 4.03 29.55 -7.73
C VAL A 9 3.21 28.51 -8.50
N SER A 10 2.98 28.77 -9.79
CA SER A 10 2.36 27.81 -10.72
C SER A 10 2.75 28.07 -12.18
N SER A 11 3.07 26.98 -12.88
CA SER A 11 3.09 26.69 -14.33
C SER A 11 2.42 27.69 -15.30
N PRO A 12 2.85 27.77 -16.60
CA PRO A 12 3.48 26.70 -17.41
C PRO A 12 4.68 27.23 -18.30
N VAL A 13 5.12 26.75 -19.49
CA VAL A 13 4.84 25.56 -20.37
C VAL A 13 6.02 25.19 -21.35
N ARG A 14 6.23 23.88 -21.65
CA ARG A 14 7.04 23.28 -22.77
C ARG A 14 8.55 23.65 -22.83
N TYR A 15 9.46 22.88 -23.43
CA TYR A 15 9.47 21.75 -24.40
C TYR A 15 10.01 20.45 -23.73
N PHE A 16 9.98 19.22 -24.29
CA PHE A 16 10.06 18.76 -25.68
C PHE A 16 8.93 17.79 -26.13
N GLN A 17 8.77 17.69 -27.44
CA GLN A 17 7.87 16.75 -28.11
C GLN A 17 8.68 15.54 -28.63
N VAL A 18 8.57 14.38 -27.98
CA VAL A 18 9.20 13.14 -28.49
C VAL A 18 8.39 12.61 -29.69
N ARG A 19 8.80 13.01 -30.89
CA ARG A 19 8.32 12.45 -32.17
C ARG A 19 9.49 11.80 -32.91
N VAL A 20 9.65 10.49 -32.70
CA VAL A 20 10.51 9.68 -33.57
C VAL A 20 9.80 9.48 -34.90
N TYR A 21 10.35 10.05 -35.97
CA TYR A 21 9.99 9.73 -37.35
C TYR A 21 11.25 9.38 -38.13
N GLU A 22 11.41 8.11 -38.46
CA GLU A 22 12.36 7.68 -39.49
C GLU A 22 11.91 8.19 -40.86
N GLY A 23 12.85 8.56 -41.72
CA GLY A 23 12.56 9.29 -42.95
C GLY A 23 11.96 8.43 -44.06
N GLY A 24 10.93 8.95 -44.74
CA GLY A 24 10.38 8.43 -45.99
C GLY A 24 9.92 9.57 -46.90
N LEU A 25 10.28 9.53 -48.18
CA LEU A 25 10.01 10.64 -49.12
C LEU A 25 8.59 10.56 -49.71
N SER A 26 7.92 11.71 -49.91
CA SER A 26 7.59 12.20 -51.26
C SER A 26 6.74 13.50 -51.32
N ALA A 27 7.03 14.31 -52.34
CA ALA A 27 6.16 15.27 -53.07
C ALA A 27 5.14 16.20 -52.35
N TYR A 28 5.44 17.51 -52.36
CA TYR A 28 4.75 18.59 -53.10
C TYR A 28 3.22 18.55 -53.40
N PRO A 29 2.54 19.72 -53.62
CA PRO A 29 2.82 21.12 -53.19
C PRO A 29 1.57 21.98 -52.79
N LEU A 30 1.77 23.27 -52.46
CA LEU A 30 0.98 24.50 -52.82
C LEU A 30 -0.58 24.47 -52.92
N ASN A 31 -1.39 25.47 -52.52
CA ASN A 31 -1.21 26.77 -51.83
C ASN A 31 -2.61 27.27 -51.28
N PRO A 32 -3.10 28.55 -51.26
CA PRO A 32 -3.72 29.13 -50.05
C PRO A 32 -5.19 29.61 -50.20
N ASP A 33 -5.59 30.55 -49.33
CA ASP A 33 -6.88 31.28 -49.22
C ASP A 33 -8.06 30.46 -48.60
N THR A 34 -9.10 31.02 -47.94
CA THR A 34 -9.59 32.43 -47.91
C THR A 34 -10.27 32.82 -46.57
N ILE A 35 -9.73 33.83 -45.87
CA ILE A 35 -10.38 35.06 -45.33
C ILE A 35 -11.88 35.03 -44.88
N LEU A 36 -12.13 35.17 -43.55
CA LEU A 36 -13.21 35.97 -42.86
C LEU A 36 -14.72 35.59 -43.07
N PRO A 37 -15.73 36.25 -42.44
CA PRO A 37 -15.87 36.87 -41.09
C PRO A 37 -17.25 36.67 -40.35
N PHE A 38 -17.33 37.25 -39.12
CA PHE A 38 -18.40 38.11 -38.56
C PHE A 38 -19.53 37.60 -37.62
N CYS A 39 -19.89 38.54 -36.71
CA CYS A 39 -21.09 38.74 -35.88
C CYS A 39 -21.26 37.85 -34.63
N LEU A 40 -21.35 38.38 -33.39
CA LEU A 40 -22.19 39.46 -32.80
C LEU A 40 -23.62 39.01 -32.45
N SER A 41 -23.91 38.85 -31.15
CA SER A 41 -24.76 39.80 -30.40
C SER A 41 -24.98 39.37 -28.94
N CYS A 42 -25.30 40.35 -28.09
CA CYS A 42 -25.82 40.17 -26.74
C CYS A 42 -27.00 41.14 -26.58
N PRO A 43 -28.03 40.78 -25.81
CA PRO A 43 -28.74 41.78 -25.00
C PRO A 43 -28.92 41.33 -23.54
N ALA A 44 -29.48 42.20 -22.71
CA ALA A 44 -29.53 42.09 -21.25
C ALA A 44 -30.95 42.29 -20.66
N ASP A 45 -31.01 42.39 -19.33
CA ASP A 45 -32.04 42.99 -18.48
C ASP A 45 -33.40 42.29 -18.28
N CYS A 46 -33.72 41.99 -17.01
CA CYS A 46 -35.00 42.32 -16.35
C CYS A 46 -34.88 42.22 -14.81
N TYR A 47 -35.93 42.61 -14.07
CA TYR A 47 -35.87 43.15 -12.70
C TYR A 47 -37.14 42.79 -11.87
N VAL A 48 -37.17 43.09 -10.55
CA VAL A 48 -38.35 43.02 -9.62
C VAL A 48 -38.68 41.57 -9.13
N GLN A 49 -39.13 41.22 -7.90
CA GLN A 49 -39.79 41.94 -6.78
C GLN A 49 -39.44 41.38 -5.36
N LEU A 50 -39.86 42.09 -4.29
CA LEU A 50 -39.85 41.63 -2.87
C LEU A 50 -41.16 40.92 -2.47
N VAL A 51 -41.10 40.06 -1.43
CA VAL A 51 -42.14 39.89 -0.38
C VAL A 51 -41.45 39.62 0.98
N GLU A 52 -41.98 40.15 2.08
CA GLU A 52 -41.50 39.95 3.47
C GLU A 52 -42.22 38.78 4.17
N PHE A 53 -41.63 38.23 5.24
CA PHE A 53 -42.39 37.69 6.38
C PHE A 53 -41.60 37.89 7.70
N LEU A 54 -42.34 38.05 8.79
CA LEU A 54 -41.86 38.35 10.16
C LEU A 54 -42.59 37.43 11.18
N VAL A 55 -42.31 37.63 12.49
CA VAL A 55 -42.93 36.97 13.68
C VAL A 55 -42.33 35.60 14.05
N GLN A 56 -42.13 35.21 15.32
CA GLN A 56 -41.70 35.93 16.54
C GLN A 56 -41.38 34.91 17.68
N ASP A 57 -40.44 35.26 18.56
CA ASP A 57 -40.35 34.99 20.01
C ASP A 57 -40.50 33.60 20.72
N GLU A 58 -39.63 33.48 21.75
CA GLU A 58 -39.82 32.92 23.10
C GLU A 58 -39.56 31.43 23.53
N LEU A 59 -38.70 31.36 24.57
CA LEU A 59 -38.77 30.54 25.81
C LEU A 59 -38.48 29.02 25.84
N ALA A 60 -37.20 28.73 26.15
CA ALA A 60 -36.72 28.09 27.39
C ALA A 60 -37.31 26.76 27.92
N CYS A 61 -36.41 25.79 28.19
CA CYS A 61 -36.29 25.20 29.54
C CYS A 61 -34.92 24.52 29.81
N SER A 62 -34.57 24.44 31.10
CA SER A 62 -33.30 23.91 31.63
C SER A 62 -33.49 22.63 32.45
N ARG A 63 -32.48 21.73 32.54
CA ARG A 63 -31.90 21.17 33.80
C ARG A 63 -31.09 19.86 33.65
N LEU A 64 -29.94 19.81 34.35
CA LEU A 64 -29.32 18.66 35.09
C LEU A 64 -28.96 17.38 34.28
N ALA A 65 -27.97 16.54 34.64
CA ALA A 65 -26.87 16.52 35.63
C ALA A 65 -25.73 15.64 35.01
N ALA A 66 -24.43 15.91 35.17
CA ALA A 66 -23.55 15.79 36.35
C ALA A 66 -23.31 14.33 36.85
N TRP A 67 -22.03 14.01 37.16
CA TRP A 67 -21.42 12.73 37.64
C TRP A 67 -20.96 11.72 36.56
N SER A 68 -19.93 10.87 36.78
CA SER A 68 -18.70 10.96 37.61
C SER A 68 -17.75 9.77 37.31
N VAL A 69 -16.43 9.94 37.43
CA VAL A 69 -15.40 8.89 37.24
C VAL A 69 -15.40 7.85 38.38
N PRO A 70 -15.12 6.57 38.08
CA PRO A 70 -14.35 5.71 38.98
C PRO A 70 -13.07 5.18 38.31
N SER A 71 -11.96 5.15 39.08
CA SER A 71 -10.68 4.55 38.68
C SER A 71 -10.53 3.15 39.29
N SER A 72 -9.75 2.28 38.64
CA SER A 72 -9.25 1.04 39.27
C SER A 72 -7.90 0.62 38.67
N SER A 73 -6.98 0.20 39.53
CA SER A 73 -5.65 -0.28 39.17
C SER A 73 -5.60 -1.82 39.18
N GLY A 74 -4.84 -2.42 38.26
CA GLY A 74 -4.73 -3.88 38.13
C GLY A 74 -3.42 -4.33 37.49
N SER A 75 -2.37 -4.44 38.30
CA SER A 75 -1.05 -4.91 37.85
C SER A 75 -0.92 -6.43 37.93
N PHE A 76 -0.58 -7.09 36.83
CA PHE A 76 -0.04 -8.46 36.84
C PHE A 76 1.08 -8.62 35.81
N GLY A 77 2.23 -9.12 36.26
CA GLY A 77 3.35 -9.50 35.40
C GLY A 77 3.78 -10.94 35.67
N ARG A 78 4.21 -11.65 34.62
CA ARG A 78 4.98 -12.89 34.72
C ARG A 78 6.05 -12.90 33.64
N MET A 79 7.27 -13.28 34.04
CA MET A 79 8.40 -13.53 33.14
C MET A 79 8.39 -15.00 32.70
N CYS A 80 8.86 -15.29 31.48
CA CYS A 80 10.03 -16.16 31.23
C CYS A 80 10.32 -16.28 29.70
N PRO A 81 11.54 -16.70 29.28
CA PRO A 81 12.12 -16.24 28.00
C PRO A 81 12.51 -17.35 27.00
N THR A 82 12.78 -16.97 25.73
CA THR A 82 14.01 -17.38 24.99
C THR A 82 14.26 -16.63 23.66
N TYR A 83 15.41 -15.93 23.60
CA TYR A 83 16.44 -15.90 22.52
C TYR A 83 16.18 -15.51 21.04
N GLN A 84 16.91 -14.46 20.62
CA GLN A 84 17.62 -14.21 19.33
C GLN A 84 16.84 -14.23 17.99
N ARG A 85 16.91 -13.20 17.14
CA ARG A 85 18.14 -12.59 16.59
C ARG A 85 18.03 -11.07 16.34
N THR A 86 19.19 -10.40 16.30
CA THR A 86 19.33 -8.95 16.09
C THR A 86 19.59 -8.58 14.62
N PHE A 87 18.86 -7.59 14.12
CA PHE A 87 19.30 -6.70 13.03
C PHE A 87 19.26 -5.27 13.56
N HIS A 88 20.32 -4.49 13.33
CA HIS A 88 20.37 -3.08 13.71
C HIS A 88 19.81 -2.20 12.59
N THR A 89 18.74 -1.46 12.88
CA THR A 89 18.32 -0.28 12.12
C THR A 89 18.21 0.90 13.09
N SER A 90 18.92 1.98 12.80
CA SER A 90 18.98 3.18 13.64
C SER A 90 17.75 4.06 13.43
N GLN A 91 16.76 3.96 14.32
CA GLN A 91 15.56 4.79 14.25
C GLN A 91 15.83 6.23 14.69
N LEU A 92 15.56 7.19 13.81
CA LEU A 92 15.38 8.60 14.17
C LEU A 92 14.11 8.76 15.02
N ARG A 93 14.21 9.48 16.14
CA ARG A 93 13.06 9.86 16.95
C ARG A 93 12.26 10.97 16.25
N ARG A 94 11.20 10.62 15.52
CA ARG A 94 10.10 11.57 15.25
C ARG A 94 9.19 11.70 16.48
N HIS A 95 8.47 12.82 16.59
CA HIS A 95 7.68 13.16 17.78
C HIS A 95 6.50 12.22 18.03
N ARG A 96 6.05 12.18 19.30
CA ARG A 96 5.01 11.26 19.82
C ARG A 96 3.59 11.79 19.57
N ASP A 97 3.18 11.89 18.31
CA ASP A 97 1.78 12.20 17.96
C ASP A 97 1.13 11.10 17.08
N SER A 98 1.92 10.15 16.58
CA SER A 98 1.48 9.08 15.67
C SER A 98 0.71 7.91 16.33
N ARG A 99 -0.02 8.15 17.42
CA ARG A 99 -0.84 7.10 18.08
C ARG A 99 -2.31 7.08 17.69
N ASP A 100 -2.85 8.21 17.24
CA ASP A 100 -4.26 8.30 16.85
C ASP A 100 -4.48 8.24 15.33
N SER A 101 -3.41 8.16 14.52
CA SER A 101 -3.47 7.97 13.07
C SER A 101 -3.75 6.51 12.64
N ALA A 102 -4.55 5.78 13.42
CA ALA A 102 -4.83 4.36 13.21
C ALA A 102 -5.97 4.19 12.19
N TYR A 103 -5.62 3.81 10.96
CA TYR A 103 -6.55 3.35 9.91
C TYR A 103 -7.63 4.36 9.44
N LEU A 104 -7.24 5.61 9.19
CA LEU A 104 -7.95 6.44 8.21
C LEU A 104 -7.89 5.74 6.83
N SER A 105 -8.98 5.09 6.44
CA SER A 105 -9.02 4.30 5.19
C SER A 105 -8.86 5.24 3.97
N PRO A 106 -8.12 4.85 2.90
CA PRO A 106 -7.63 5.79 1.89
C PRO A 106 -8.69 6.62 1.18
N ARG A 107 -9.89 6.06 1.00
CA ARG A 107 -11.04 6.75 0.38
C ARG A 107 -11.53 7.96 1.19
N HIS A 108 -11.32 7.99 2.50
CA HIS A 108 -11.77 9.12 3.34
C HIS A 108 -10.94 10.39 3.09
N LEU A 109 -9.79 10.30 2.40
CA LEU A 109 -9.06 11.46 1.89
C LEU A 109 -9.76 12.10 0.68
N VAL A 110 -10.41 11.29 -0.17
CA VAL A 110 -11.34 11.78 -1.22
C VAL A 110 -12.56 12.43 -0.57
N PHE A 111 -13.17 11.80 0.44
CA PHE A 111 -14.32 12.37 1.14
C PHE A 111 -13.97 13.57 2.06
N GLN A 112 -12.72 13.75 2.51
CA GLN A 112 -12.32 14.91 3.32
C GLN A 112 -12.40 16.24 2.56
N ALA A 113 -12.28 16.23 1.23
CA ALA A 113 -12.50 17.42 0.41
C ALA A 113 -13.95 17.93 0.49
N LEU A 114 -14.91 17.05 0.81
CA LEU A 114 -16.34 17.35 0.89
C LEU A 114 -16.78 17.92 2.25
N GLY A 115 -16.00 17.67 3.30
CA GLY A 115 -16.35 18.06 4.67
C GLY A 115 -16.04 19.52 5.03
N LYS A 116 -15.39 20.28 4.12
CA LYS A 116 -15.05 21.69 4.35
C LYS A 116 -16.09 22.61 3.72
N GLN A 117 -17.06 23.06 4.52
CA GLN A 117 -17.70 24.34 4.24
C GLN A 117 -16.65 25.47 4.38
N PRO A 118 -16.62 26.47 3.48
CA PRO A 118 -15.82 27.67 3.69
C PRO A 118 -16.39 28.47 4.87
N SER A 119 -15.53 28.90 5.79
CA SER A 119 -15.90 29.81 6.87
C SER A 119 -16.11 31.24 6.35
N GLU A 120 -17.23 31.88 6.69
CA GLU A 120 -17.62 33.20 6.16
C GLU A 120 -16.78 34.39 6.72
N ASP A 121 -15.89 34.13 7.68
CA ASP A 121 -15.14 35.15 8.45
C ASP A 121 -14.09 35.95 7.64
N ASP A 122 -13.65 35.46 6.47
CA ASP A 122 -12.59 36.10 5.66
C ASP A 122 -12.96 37.48 5.06
N THR A 123 -14.20 37.95 5.27
CA THR A 123 -14.70 39.21 4.68
C THR A 123 -14.37 40.47 5.49
N ASN A 124 -13.84 40.36 6.72
CA ASN A 124 -13.74 41.49 7.68
C ASN A 124 -12.32 41.92 8.11
N SER A 125 -11.31 41.82 7.24
CA SER A 125 -9.99 42.46 7.48
C SER A 125 -9.93 43.91 6.95
N SER A 126 -10.29 44.89 7.78
CA SER A 126 -10.52 46.29 7.38
C SER A 126 -9.25 47.16 7.20
N ASP A 127 -8.16 46.64 6.62
CA ASP A 127 -6.91 47.40 6.41
C ASP A 127 -6.46 47.41 4.93
N GLY A 128 -7.01 48.37 4.18
CA GLY A 128 -6.98 48.45 2.71
C GLY A 128 -5.63 48.82 2.08
N LYS A 129 -4.54 48.13 2.43
CA LYS A 129 -3.19 48.32 1.85
C LYS A 129 -2.54 47.04 1.30
N TYR A 130 -3.18 45.89 1.46
CA TYR A 130 -2.64 44.60 1.04
C TYR A 130 -3.54 43.95 -0.02
N HIS A 131 -2.91 43.38 -1.05
CA HIS A 131 -3.61 42.60 -2.08
C HIS A 131 -3.72 41.15 -1.59
N VAL A 132 -4.88 40.53 -1.82
CA VAL A 132 -5.12 39.10 -1.56
C VAL A 132 -4.18 38.27 -2.44
N LEU A 133 -3.54 37.24 -1.89
CA LEU A 133 -2.75 36.28 -2.66
C LEU A 133 -3.65 35.13 -3.11
N GLY A 134 -3.58 34.75 -4.38
CA GLY A 134 -4.24 33.53 -4.85
C GLY A 134 -3.60 32.27 -4.26
N VAL A 135 -4.32 31.15 -4.31
CA VAL A 135 -3.79 29.83 -3.95
C VAL A 135 -2.54 29.54 -4.80
N GLY A 136 -1.43 29.19 -4.16
CA GLY A 136 -0.15 29.02 -4.82
C GLY A 136 0.49 30.33 -5.32
N GLU A 137 0.28 31.45 -4.64
CA GLU A 137 1.01 32.70 -4.90
C GLU A 137 1.88 33.10 -3.69
N GLN A 138 3.07 33.64 -3.99
CA GLN A 138 3.96 34.24 -2.98
C GLN A 138 4.35 35.67 -3.33
N GLU A 139 4.49 36.50 -2.29
CA GLU A 139 4.96 37.88 -2.36
C GLU A 139 6.30 37.97 -1.62
N VAL A 140 7.37 38.35 -2.33
CA VAL A 140 8.72 38.47 -1.79
C VAL A 140 9.02 39.95 -1.53
N VAL A 141 9.59 40.20 -0.35
CA VAL A 141 9.81 41.53 0.24
C VAL A 141 11.26 41.64 0.68
N SER A 142 11.94 42.74 0.30
CA SER A 142 13.37 42.89 0.51
C SER A 142 13.78 42.88 1.99
N PHE A 143 12.99 43.53 2.86
CA PHE A 143 13.13 43.44 4.31
C PHE A 143 11.82 43.83 5.01
N LEU A 144 11.64 43.36 6.25
CA LEU A 144 10.62 43.85 7.18
C LEU A 144 11.32 44.34 8.45
N LYS A 145 11.26 45.64 8.72
CA LYS A 145 11.77 46.25 9.95
C LYS A 145 10.66 46.24 11.02
N PRO A 146 10.94 45.80 12.27
CA PRO A 146 9.98 45.90 13.38
C PRO A 146 9.80 47.37 13.83
N SER A 147 8.71 47.66 14.54
CA SER A 147 8.38 49.05 14.95
C SER A 147 9.26 49.60 16.08
N LEU A 148 9.84 48.71 16.88
CA LEU A 148 10.94 48.95 17.81
C LEU A 148 11.99 47.86 17.54
N GLU A 149 13.25 48.13 17.86
CA GLU A 149 14.39 47.23 17.66
C GLU A 149 14.92 46.76 19.02
N GLY A 150 15.91 45.87 19.03
CA GLY A 150 16.54 45.41 20.26
C GLY A 150 17.39 46.51 20.90
N GLY A 151 17.20 46.76 22.19
CA GLY A 151 17.96 47.77 22.94
C GLY A 151 17.21 48.41 24.10
N GLU A 152 17.86 49.39 24.73
CA GLU A 152 17.33 50.17 25.85
C GLU A 152 16.62 51.45 25.33
N TYR A 153 15.42 51.73 25.83
CA TYR A 153 14.56 52.83 25.40
C TYR A 153 14.00 53.61 26.59
N VAL A 154 13.67 54.89 26.37
CA VAL A 154 13.05 55.76 27.39
C VAL A 154 11.73 56.33 26.84
N VAL A 155 10.62 56.05 27.51
CA VAL A 155 9.34 56.71 27.26
C VAL A 155 9.30 58.03 28.04
N ALA A 156 9.56 59.14 27.35
CA ALA A 156 9.42 60.48 27.93
C ALA A 156 8.01 61.04 27.69
N THR A 157 7.29 61.34 28.78
CA THR A 157 5.95 61.95 28.76
C THR A 157 6.00 63.38 29.28
N THR A 158 5.62 64.34 28.42
CA THR A 158 5.61 65.78 28.75
C THR A 158 4.18 66.28 28.96
N GLN A 159 3.81 66.60 30.20
CA GLN A 159 2.50 67.15 30.56
C GLN A 159 2.60 68.64 30.90
N THR A 160 2.04 69.50 30.05
CA THR A 160 1.94 70.95 30.28
C THR A 160 0.63 71.31 30.98
N LEU A 161 0.71 71.77 32.22
CA LEU A 161 -0.43 72.20 33.03
C LEU A 161 -0.53 73.73 33.03
N THR A 162 -1.51 74.29 32.33
CA THR A 162 -1.85 75.72 32.42
C THR A 162 -2.74 76.01 33.63
N THR A 163 -2.33 76.98 34.45
CA THR A 163 -3.12 77.50 35.57
C THR A 163 -3.62 78.92 35.28
N THR A 164 -4.61 79.40 36.01
CA THR A 164 -5.23 80.73 35.81
C THR A 164 -4.27 81.92 35.97
N ASN A 165 -3.06 81.69 36.50
CA ASN A 165 -2.03 82.73 36.69
C ASN A 165 -0.99 82.76 35.55
N ASN A 166 -1.32 82.22 34.37
CA ASN A 166 -0.55 82.29 33.11
C ASN A 166 0.85 81.65 33.09
N THR A 167 1.32 81.02 34.18
CA THR A 167 2.54 80.21 34.16
C THR A 167 2.21 78.74 33.83
N PRO A 168 2.64 78.21 32.67
CA PRO A 168 2.52 76.78 32.37
C PRO A 168 3.54 75.98 33.18
N VAL A 169 3.08 74.98 33.92
CA VAL A 169 3.95 74.03 34.63
C VAL A 169 4.13 72.81 33.74
N VAL A 170 5.34 72.62 33.21
CA VAL A 170 5.71 71.41 32.47
C VAL A 170 6.20 70.36 33.45
N LYS A 171 5.51 69.22 33.52
CA LYS A 171 6.03 67.99 34.12
C LYS A 171 6.60 67.09 33.03
N ILE A 172 7.76 66.52 33.29
CA ILE A 172 8.33 65.44 32.50
C ILE A 172 8.32 64.19 33.39
N GLY A 173 7.88 63.06 32.84
CA GLY A 173 8.00 61.75 33.46
C GLY A 173 8.66 60.81 32.46
N GLU A 174 9.75 60.17 32.87
CA GLU A 174 10.54 59.25 32.04
C GLU A 174 10.43 57.83 32.62
N GLN A 175 10.30 56.84 31.74
CA GLN A 175 10.34 55.43 32.10
C GLN A 175 11.25 54.67 31.14
N GLU A 176 12.30 54.07 31.69
CA GLU A 176 13.21 53.16 30.99
C GLU A 176 12.54 51.79 30.75
N PHE A 177 12.79 51.18 29.60
CA PHE A 177 12.42 49.80 29.29
C PHE A 177 13.38 49.21 28.23
N THR A 178 13.66 47.91 28.34
CA THR A 178 14.51 47.19 27.37
C THR A 178 13.64 46.33 26.46
N VAL A 179 13.86 46.43 25.14
CA VAL A 179 13.32 45.49 24.16
C VAL A 179 14.34 44.36 24.00
N MET A 180 14.02 43.20 24.55
CA MET A 180 14.87 42.02 24.48
C MET A 180 14.75 41.34 23.11
N THR A 181 15.91 41.02 22.51
CA THR A 181 16.03 40.34 21.21
C THR A 181 17.13 39.29 21.29
N PRO A 182 17.10 38.22 20.47
CA PRO A 182 18.23 37.29 20.37
C PRO A 182 19.55 38.02 20.07
N LYS A 183 20.65 37.61 20.72
CA LYS A 183 21.97 38.26 20.57
C LYS A 183 23.13 37.25 20.43
N TYR A 184 23.17 36.23 21.28
CA TYR A 184 24.21 35.18 21.26
C TYR A 184 23.69 33.75 21.00
N LYS A 185 22.37 33.54 21.00
CA LYS A 185 21.72 32.28 20.60
C LYS A 185 20.33 32.61 20.00
N VAL A 186 19.93 31.91 18.94
CA VAL A 186 18.54 31.97 18.43
C VAL A 186 17.63 31.05 19.29
N PRO A 187 16.40 31.46 19.64
CA PRO A 187 15.43 30.59 20.32
C PRO A 187 15.03 29.38 19.48
N ASP A 188 14.88 28.21 20.13
CA ASP A 188 14.61 26.93 19.45
C ASP A 188 13.26 26.94 18.67
N ASN A 189 12.33 27.81 19.04
CA ASN A 189 11.03 28.02 18.38
C ASN A 189 11.05 29.09 17.26
N ALA A 190 12.12 29.87 17.12
CA ALA A 190 12.23 30.89 16.07
C ALA A 190 12.54 30.28 14.68
N LEU A 191 13.01 29.03 14.64
CA LEU A 191 13.35 28.33 13.39
C LEU A 191 12.13 27.60 12.81
N LYS A 192 11.90 27.77 11.50
CA LYS A 192 10.91 27.00 10.72
C LYS A 192 11.56 25.80 10.03
N SER A 193 12.70 26.00 9.36
CA SER A 193 13.45 24.96 8.67
C SER A 193 14.90 25.39 8.36
N ILE A 194 15.74 24.41 8.05
CA ILE A 194 17.12 24.57 7.57
C ILE A 194 17.34 23.71 6.33
N TYR A 195 18.19 24.18 5.41
CA TYR A 195 18.57 23.43 4.23
C TYR A 195 20.05 23.63 3.87
N PRO A 196 20.79 22.58 3.48
CA PRO A 196 20.37 21.17 3.50
C PRO A 196 20.12 20.65 4.93
N PRO A 197 19.15 19.75 5.14
CA PRO A 197 18.88 19.22 6.48
C PRO A 197 20.05 18.41 7.05
N LEU A 198 20.09 18.32 8.39
CA LEU A 198 21.10 17.56 9.14
C LEU A 198 21.29 16.14 8.60
N GLY A 199 22.51 15.84 8.14
CA GLY A 199 22.91 14.51 7.62
C GLY A 199 22.49 14.18 6.19
N TYR A 200 21.76 15.06 5.49
CA TYR A 200 21.38 14.85 4.09
C TYR A 200 22.52 15.19 3.11
N GLY A 201 22.46 14.59 1.93
CA GLY A 201 23.27 14.97 0.77
C GLY A 201 22.66 16.15 0.02
N ALA A 202 23.51 17.05 -0.51
CA ALA A 202 23.10 18.12 -1.43
C ALA A 202 24.19 18.40 -2.48
N PRO A 203 23.82 18.78 -3.72
CA PRO A 203 24.77 19.09 -4.79
C PRO A 203 25.61 20.33 -4.47
N VAL A 204 26.79 20.45 -5.08
CA VAL A 204 27.79 21.48 -4.71
C VAL A 204 27.34 22.91 -5.06
N GLU A 205 26.43 23.04 -6.03
CA GLU A 205 25.74 24.27 -6.43
C GLU A 205 24.88 24.88 -5.31
N THR A 206 24.54 24.10 -4.29
CA THR A 206 23.66 24.51 -3.19
C THR A 206 24.23 25.68 -2.39
N LEU A 207 23.38 26.69 -2.16
CA LEU A 207 23.56 27.73 -1.16
C LEU A 207 22.70 27.37 0.07
N PRO A 208 23.31 26.94 1.19
CA PRO A 208 22.59 26.68 2.42
C PRO A 208 21.82 27.91 2.91
N HIS A 209 20.69 27.68 3.56
CA HIS A 209 19.78 28.72 4.03
C HIS A 209 18.97 28.28 5.25
N ILE A 210 18.41 29.26 5.94
CA ILE A 210 17.63 29.08 7.17
C ILE A 210 16.35 29.93 7.10
N VAL A 211 15.22 29.30 7.41
CA VAL A 211 13.88 29.94 7.43
C VAL A 211 13.48 30.17 8.88
N PHE A 212 13.06 31.39 9.20
CA PHE A 212 12.58 31.78 10.52
C PHE A 212 11.05 31.93 10.54
N ASN A 213 10.43 31.53 11.65
CA ASN A 213 9.01 31.75 11.92
C ASN A 213 8.70 33.24 12.11
N ASP A 214 9.65 34.01 12.63
CA ASP A 214 9.53 35.46 12.74
C ASP A 214 10.00 36.16 11.44
N PRO A 215 9.17 37.01 10.81
CA PRO A 215 9.52 37.68 9.56
C PRO A 215 10.39 38.94 9.74
N TYR A 216 10.63 39.39 10.98
CA TYR A 216 11.42 40.57 11.35
C TYR A 216 12.83 40.24 11.86
N LEU A 217 13.05 39.03 12.43
CA LEU A 217 14.28 38.63 13.12
C LEU A 217 15.60 39.11 12.49
N PRO A 218 15.87 38.99 11.16
CA PRO A 218 17.14 39.43 10.57
C PRO A 218 17.41 40.94 10.68
N TRP A 219 16.39 41.76 10.99
CA TRP A 219 16.49 43.22 11.12
C TRP A 219 15.96 43.75 12.46
N GLU A 220 15.88 42.90 13.49
CA GLU A 220 15.60 43.29 14.88
C GLU A 220 16.70 44.15 15.51
N ARG A 221 17.95 44.00 15.05
CA ARG A 221 19.13 44.74 15.53
C ARG A 221 19.81 45.44 14.36
N ASP A 222 20.48 46.56 14.62
CA ASP A 222 21.24 47.28 13.59
C ASP A 222 22.64 46.67 13.42
N ALA A 223 22.93 46.23 12.18
CA ALA A 223 24.19 45.57 11.83
C ALA A 223 25.32 46.54 11.44
N SER A 224 24.92 47.69 10.88
CA SER A 224 25.80 48.62 10.19
C SER A 224 25.46 50.05 10.57
N SER A 225 26.50 50.84 10.84
CA SER A 225 26.38 52.29 11.04
C SER A 225 26.93 53.08 9.85
N LEU A 226 27.76 52.44 9.03
CA LEU A 226 28.43 53.05 7.88
C LEU A 226 27.56 52.96 6.60
N ILE A 227 26.77 51.89 6.46
CA ILE A 227 25.94 51.62 5.27
C ILE A 227 24.51 52.14 5.51
N LYS A 228 24.17 53.25 4.86
CA LYS A 228 22.85 53.88 5.04
C LYS A 228 21.74 53.02 4.43
N PRO A 229 20.70 52.63 5.20
CA PRO A 229 19.58 51.86 4.66
C PRO A 229 18.75 52.67 3.67
N SER A 230 18.20 52.00 2.67
CA SER A 230 17.27 52.58 1.68
C SER A 230 15.83 52.09 1.92
N SER A 231 14.89 52.53 1.09
CA SER A 231 13.51 52.02 1.11
C SER A 231 13.36 50.58 0.61
N VAL A 232 14.43 49.99 0.04
CA VAL A 232 14.44 48.65 -0.57
C VAL A 232 15.66 47.79 -0.21
N TYR A 233 16.61 48.31 0.56
CA TYR A 233 17.85 47.62 0.97
C TYR A 233 18.19 47.95 2.43
N ARG A 234 18.48 46.90 3.23
CA ARG A 234 19.03 47.01 4.60
C ARG A 234 19.90 45.79 4.91
N VAL A 235 21.07 46.02 5.49
CA VAL A 235 21.95 44.96 6.00
C VAL A 235 21.28 44.27 7.21
N PRO A 236 21.12 42.94 7.22
CA PRO A 236 20.66 42.19 8.38
C PRO A 236 21.77 42.07 9.43
N TRP A 237 21.44 41.88 10.71
CA TRP A 237 22.46 41.58 11.76
C TRP A 237 22.93 40.12 11.74
N LEU A 238 22.35 39.31 10.85
CA LEU A 238 22.61 37.89 10.68
C LEU A 238 23.29 37.61 9.33
N ALA A 239 24.32 36.77 9.34
CA ALA A 239 24.89 36.16 8.14
C ALA A 239 24.94 34.64 8.26
N LEU A 240 24.79 33.92 7.14
CA LEU A 240 24.94 32.48 7.09
C LEU A 240 26.22 32.12 6.31
N LEU A 241 27.15 31.45 6.99
CA LEU A 241 28.46 31.11 6.45
C LEU A 241 28.68 29.60 6.45
N THR A 242 29.30 29.07 5.39
CA THR A 242 29.58 27.65 5.19
C THR A 242 31.09 27.38 5.25
N PHE A 243 31.51 26.25 5.81
CA PHE A 243 32.91 25.94 6.06
C PHE A 243 33.24 24.45 5.85
N THR A 244 34.49 24.16 5.51
CA THR A 244 35.06 22.81 5.60
C THR A 244 35.69 22.57 6.97
N ALA A 245 35.97 21.31 7.32
CA ALA A 245 36.60 20.96 8.59
C ALA A 245 37.93 21.72 8.82
N ASP A 246 38.75 21.87 7.78
CA ASP A 246 40.10 22.46 7.87
C ASP A 246 40.10 24.00 7.99
N GLU A 247 38.93 24.62 7.89
CA GLU A 247 38.71 26.06 8.07
C GLU A 247 38.35 26.44 9.51
N LEU A 248 37.72 25.51 10.26
CA LEU A 248 37.25 25.73 11.64
C LEU A 248 37.93 24.86 12.71
N ARG A 249 38.52 23.71 12.33
CA ARG A 249 39.18 22.82 13.30
C ARG A 249 40.41 23.48 13.91
N LEU A 250 40.39 23.60 15.24
CA LEU A 250 41.56 23.99 16.03
C LEU A 250 42.48 22.77 16.24
N PRO A 251 43.81 22.92 16.15
CA PRO A 251 44.73 21.89 16.59
C PRO A 251 44.73 21.80 18.12
N ALA A 252 45.07 20.63 18.66
CA ALA A 252 44.96 20.35 20.09
C ALA A 252 45.78 21.31 21.00
N GLN A 253 46.91 21.83 20.48
CA GLN A 253 47.76 22.80 21.19
C GLN A 253 47.03 24.14 21.43
N ASP A 254 46.16 24.57 20.51
CA ASP A 254 45.45 25.85 20.59
C ASP A 254 44.27 25.71 21.58
N LEU A 255 43.69 24.51 21.70
CA LEU A 255 42.64 24.17 22.67
C LEU A 255 43.18 24.02 24.11
N ALA A 256 44.39 23.49 24.31
CA ALA A 256 44.97 23.31 25.64
C ALA A 256 46.52 23.29 25.65
N GLY A 257 47.12 24.15 26.47
CA GLY A 257 48.56 24.25 26.68
C GLY A 257 49.00 25.64 27.12
N GLU A 258 50.28 25.81 27.44
CA GLU A 258 50.92 27.14 27.48
C GLU A 258 51.01 27.66 26.03
N GLY A 259 50.48 28.87 25.74
CA GLY A 259 50.31 29.37 24.38
C GLY A 259 48.98 28.99 23.69
N SER A 260 48.05 28.35 24.41
CA SER A 260 46.67 28.13 23.94
C SER A 260 45.90 29.46 23.81
N ILE A 261 44.98 29.57 22.85
CA ILE A 261 44.10 30.75 22.74
C ILE A 261 43.16 30.91 23.97
N PHE A 262 43.05 29.88 24.82
CA PHE A 262 42.30 29.89 26.07
C PHE A 262 43.19 30.01 27.34
N GLU A 263 44.51 30.24 27.23
CA GLU A 263 45.43 30.20 28.37
C GLU A 263 45.06 31.15 29.54
N ASN A 264 44.44 32.29 29.24
CA ASN A 264 43.99 33.29 30.23
C ASN A 264 42.56 33.04 30.75
N ILE A 265 41.96 31.90 30.40
CA ILE A 265 40.60 31.49 30.76
C ILE A 265 40.68 30.22 31.61
N GLN A 266 40.29 30.32 32.89
CA GLN A 266 40.29 29.18 33.79
C GLN A 266 39.16 28.20 33.46
N ALA A 267 39.46 27.21 32.61
CA ALA A 267 38.59 26.05 32.43
C ALA A 267 38.33 25.34 33.77
N LYS A 268 37.09 24.92 33.99
CA LYS A 268 36.72 24.16 35.20
C LYS A 268 37.36 22.77 35.11
N PRO A 269 38.05 22.26 36.15
CA PRO A 269 38.75 20.97 36.07
C PRO A 269 37.88 19.75 35.69
N GLU A 270 36.55 19.88 35.80
CA GLU A 270 35.57 18.85 35.46
C GLU A 270 35.06 18.94 34.00
N GLN A 271 35.41 20.00 33.25
CA GLN A 271 34.97 20.26 31.88
C GLN A 271 36.10 20.90 31.04
N PRO A 272 36.84 20.13 30.23
CA PRO A 272 37.80 20.70 29.27
C PRO A 272 37.09 21.48 28.16
N LEU A 273 37.80 22.43 27.56
CA LEU A 273 37.34 23.17 26.38
C LEU A 273 37.55 22.30 25.13
N GLU A 274 36.45 21.71 24.64
CA GLU A 274 36.42 20.90 23.41
C GLU A 274 35.56 21.59 22.34
N GLN A 275 35.85 21.31 21.07
CA GLN A 275 34.99 21.73 19.96
C GLN A 275 33.73 20.83 19.90
N ASP A 276 32.56 21.44 19.67
CA ASP A 276 31.30 20.74 19.46
C ASP A 276 31.29 19.97 18.11
N PRO A 277 30.26 19.15 17.83
CA PRO A 277 30.15 18.42 16.57
C PRO A 277 30.13 19.30 15.30
N ASN A 278 29.88 20.61 15.43
CA ASN A 278 29.92 21.59 14.35
C ASN A 278 31.20 22.47 14.36
N LEU A 279 32.20 22.15 15.19
CA LEU A 279 33.47 22.87 15.34
C LEU A 279 33.37 24.27 16.02
N ALA A 280 32.30 24.56 16.75
CA ALA A 280 32.23 25.73 17.64
C ALA A 280 32.73 25.40 19.07
N VAL A 281 33.13 26.41 19.85
CA VAL A 281 33.49 26.27 21.27
C VAL A 281 32.58 27.15 22.13
N LEU A 282 31.99 26.60 23.19
CA LEU A 282 31.17 27.36 24.14
C LEU A 282 32.05 28.13 25.13
N VAL A 283 31.90 29.46 25.21
CA VAL A 283 32.71 30.35 26.06
C VAL A 283 31.81 31.29 26.87
N ASP A 284 32.04 31.37 28.18
CA ASP A 284 31.37 32.34 29.08
C ASP A 284 31.64 33.78 28.60
N LEU A 285 30.61 34.64 28.50
CA LEU A 285 30.74 35.98 27.91
C LEU A 285 31.82 36.83 28.60
N ALA A 286 31.87 36.79 29.94
CA ALA A 286 32.87 37.49 30.76
C ALA A 286 34.31 36.95 30.62
N SER A 287 34.53 35.93 29.80
CA SER A 287 35.85 35.39 29.46
C SER A 287 36.27 35.67 28.02
N ILE A 288 35.34 36.05 27.13
CA ILE A 288 35.65 36.35 25.72
C ILE A 288 36.74 37.43 25.55
N PRO A 289 36.77 38.55 26.30
CA PRO A 289 37.83 39.56 26.19
C PRO A 289 39.22 39.11 26.67
N LYS A 290 39.37 37.86 27.14
CA LYS A 290 40.63 37.28 27.63
C LYS A 290 41.27 36.30 26.63
N LEU A 291 40.63 36.01 25.49
CA LEU A 291 41.15 35.09 24.49
C LEU A 291 42.54 35.54 23.99
N ALA A 292 43.54 34.69 24.16
CA ALA A 292 44.91 34.95 23.70
C ALA A 292 45.00 34.80 22.18
N HIS A 293 45.84 35.61 21.53
CA HIS A 293 46.08 35.60 20.08
C HIS A 293 44.81 35.71 19.20
N CYS A 294 43.70 36.20 19.75
CA CYS A 294 42.43 36.33 19.07
C CYS A 294 41.95 37.79 19.03
N VAL A 295 41.14 38.12 18.03
CA VAL A 295 40.35 39.36 17.98
C VAL A 295 38.88 39.02 17.76
N THR A 296 37.95 39.83 18.27
CA THR A 296 36.51 39.56 18.21
C THR A 296 35.72 40.87 18.13
N PRO A 297 34.55 40.91 17.45
CA PRO A 297 33.65 42.06 17.50
C PRO A 297 32.83 42.13 18.81
N ILE A 298 32.90 41.11 19.67
CA ILE A 298 32.12 41.02 20.91
C ILE A 298 32.75 41.92 21.99
N THR A 299 32.33 43.18 22.02
CA THR A 299 32.77 44.18 23.01
C THR A 299 31.88 44.21 24.25
N ASP A 300 30.56 44.23 24.08
CA ASP A 300 29.60 44.17 25.19
C ASP A 300 29.55 42.76 25.78
N THR A 301 29.87 42.66 27.08
CA THR A 301 29.84 41.39 27.84
C THR A 301 28.95 41.47 29.08
N SER A 302 28.15 42.53 29.18
CA SER A 302 27.31 42.86 30.35
C SER A 302 26.04 43.66 30.00
N SER A 303 25.52 43.55 28.78
CA SER A 303 24.36 44.33 28.33
C SER A 303 23.03 43.78 28.86
N SER A 304 22.05 44.66 29.15
CA SER A 304 20.75 44.28 29.72
C SER A 304 19.79 43.61 28.73
N ASP A 305 20.16 43.57 27.44
CA ASP A 305 19.32 43.12 26.32
C ASP A 305 19.34 41.60 26.09
N THR A 306 20.02 40.81 26.94
CA THR A 306 20.19 39.37 26.73
C THR A 306 20.30 38.53 28.01
N ASP A 307 19.62 37.38 28.04
CA ASP A 307 19.70 36.39 29.14
C ASP A 307 20.90 35.42 29.02
N ALA A 308 21.69 35.52 27.95
CA ALA A 308 22.75 34.57 27.66
C ALA A 308 24.00 34.80 28.54
N THR A 309 24.47 33.75 29.24
CA THR A 309 25.71 33.81 30.05
C THR A 309 26.96 33.38 29.28
N ALA A 310 26.78 32.67 28.16
CA ALA A 310 27.84 32.13 27.32
C ALA A 310 27.42 32.17 25.84
N ALA A 311 28.39 32.18 24.94
CA ALA A 311 28.20 32.14 23.48
C ALA A 311 29.01 31.00 22.85
N ASN A 312 28.50 30.42 21.77
CA ASN A 312 29.29 29.54 20.92
C ASN A 312 30.15 30.41 19.98
N LEU A 313 31.46 30.16 19.94
CA LEU A 313 32.41 30.88 19.08
C LEU A 313 32.97 29.97 18.00
N ILE A 314 33.13 30.52 16.79
CA ILE A 314 33.95 29.94 15.72
C ILE A 314 35.19 30.79 15.50
N PHE A 315 36.32 30.14 15.19
CA PHE A 315 37.64 30.76 15.10
C PHE A 315 38.13 30.74 13.65
N LEU A 316 38.05 31.89 12.97
CA LEU A 316 38.41 32.04 11.57
C LEU A 316 39.86 32.49 11.40
N LYS A 317 40.57 31.94 10.41
CA LYS A 317 41.89 32.44 10.01
C LYS A 317 41.76 33.88 9.46
N PRO A 318 42.65 34.83 9.82
CA PRO A 318 42.57 36.23 9.37
C PRO A 318 42.45 36.42 7.86
N THR A 319 43.07 35.56 7.05
CA THR A 319 42.95 35.57 5.57
C THR A 319 41.52 35.31 5.11
N LEU A 320 40.87 34.27 5.65
CA LEU A 320 39.49 33.91 5.31
C LEU A 320 38.49 34.95 5.81
N PHE A 321 38.67 35.46 7.04
CA PHE A 321 37.86 36.57 7.56
C PHE A 321 37.96 37.81 6.65
N THR A 322 39.18 38.17 6.23
CA THR A 322 39.40 39.35 5.39
C THR A 322 38.69 39.25 4.04
N GLU A 323 38.63 38.08 3.38
CA GLU A 323 37.87 37.92 2.12
C GLU A 323 36.34 38.00 2.37
N LEU A 324 35.85 37.32 3.41
CA LEU A 324 34.42 37.28 3.74
C LEU A 324 33.81 38.66 4.03
N PHE A 325 34.64 39.64 4.42
CA PHE A 325 34.25 41.03 4.64
C PHE A 325 35.01 42.04 3.76
N ARG A 326 35.54 41.59 2.62
CA ARG A 326 36.20 42.48 1.66
C ARG A 326 35.18 43.28 0.85
N ASN A 327 35.42 44.58 0.68
CA ASN A 327 34.75 45.35 -0.37
C ASN A 327 35.42 45.02 -1.71
N ASN A 328 34.70 44.28 -2.57
CA ASN A 328 35.16 43.84 -3.88
C ASN A 328 34.63 44.73 -5.03
N THR A 329 34.19 45.97 -4.75
CA THR A 329 33.90 46.97 -5.79
C THR A 329 35.20 47.54 -6.40
N ALA A 330 35.08 48.25 -7.54
CA ALA A 330 36.21 48.61 -8.40
C ALA A 330 37.12 49.72 -7.82
N GLY A 331 38.00 49.33 -6.87
CA GLY A 331 39.07 50.17 -6.32
C GLY A 331 39.25 49.99 -4.82
N GLY A 332 40.08 49.03 -4.39
CA GLY A 332 40.27 48.73 -2.97
C GLY A 332 41.42 47.77 -2.64
N SER A 333 42.63 48.32 -2.49
CA SER A 333 43.71 47.73 -1.69
C SER A 333 43.72 48.24 -0.24
N ASP A 334 43.09 49.39 0.00
CA ASP A 334 43.31 50.23 1.20
C ASP A 334 42.08 50.22 2.14
N GLN A 335 41.41 49.08 2.27
CA GLN A 335 40.23 48.92 3.11
C GLN A 335 40.63 48.88 4.60
N THR A 336 40.10 49.81 5.39
CA THR A 336 40.45 50.01 6.82
C THR A 336 39.50 49.37 7.82
N TYR A 337 38.30 48.96 7.39
CA TYR A 337 37.26 48.33 8.21
C TYR A 337 36.49 47.27 7.40
N PRO A 338 35.95 46.20 8.01
CA PRO A 338 35.12 45.19 7.36
C PRO A 338 33.88 45.76 6.66
N ASP A 339 33.57 45.24 5.46
CA ASP A 339 32.38 45.62 4.69
C ASP A 339 31.25 44.60 4.85
N LEU A 340 30.07 45.08 5.24
CA LEU A 340 28.85 44.27 5.37
C LEU A 340 27.92 44.35 4.15
N SER A 341 28.25 45.15 3.12
CA SER A 341 27.33 45.48 2.01
C SER A 341 26.78 44.25 1.28
N ARG A 342 27.59 43.20 1.13
CA ARG A 342 27.19 41.92 0.51
C ARG A 342 26.03 41.24 1.23
N TYR A 343 25.93 41.35 2.56
CA TYR A 343 24.92 40.63 3.36
C TYR A 343 23.51 41.25 3.23
N GLY A 344 23.39 42.52 2.86
CA GLY A 344 22.11 43.18 2.57
C GLY A 344 21.35 42.63 1.35
N PHE A 345 21.98 41.76 0.55
CA PHE A 345 21.33 41.02 -0.55
C PHE A 345 20.87 39.61 -0.16
N LEU A 346 21.34 39.08 0.98
CA LEU A 346 21.25 37.66 1.34
C LEU A 346 20.12 37.32 2.32
N SER A 347 19.37 38.31 2.81
CA SER A 347 18.16 38.10 3.61
C SER A 347 16.95 38.80 3.01
N HIS A 348 15.80 38.14 3.04
CA HIS A 348 14.52 38.69 2.57
C HIS A 348 13.34 38.05 3.32
N SER A 349 12.17 38.68 3.27
CA SER A 349 10.93 38.16 3.84
C SER A 349 10.02 37.61 2.72
N GLN A 350 9.31 36.53 3.01
CA GLN A 350 8.34 35.92 2.09
C GLN A 350 6.96 35.80 2.74
N ARG A 351 5.92 36.04 1.95
CA ARG A 351 4.51 35.85 2.30
C ARG A 351 3.92 34.83 1.36
N ILE A 352 3.39 33.72 1.88
CA ILE A 352 2.91 32.57 1.12
C ILE A 352 1.42 32.35 1.44
N ASN A 353 0.58 32.15 0.41
CA ASN A 353 -0.75 31.60 0.62
C ASN A 353 -0.64 30.09 0.93
N THR A 354 -1.10 29.69 2.12
CA THR A 354 -0.97 28.33 2.69
C THR A 354 -2.13 27.41 2.34
N ALA A 355 -3.21 27.91 1.74
CA ALA A 355 -4.38 27.12 1.40
C ALA A 355 -4.03 25.96 0.44
N GLY A 356 -4.45 24.75 0.81
CA GLY A 356 -4.14 23.53 0.05
C GLY A 356 -2.72 22.98 0.21
N MET A 357 -1.87 23.56 1.08
CA MET A 357 -0.59 22.96 1.46
C MET A 357 -0.74 21.96 2.62
N ALA A 358 0.17 20.98 2.70
CA ALA A 358 0.12 19.90 3.70
C ALA A 358 0.31 20.38 5.17
N GLU A 359 0.95 21.55 5.37
CA GLU A 359 1.14 22.19 6.68
C GLU A 359 0.22 23.42 6.89
N ALA A 360 -0.96 23.44 6.26
CA ALA A 360 -1.91 24.55 6.42
C ALA A 360 -2.45 24.65 7.87
N SER A 361 -1.81 25.50 8.68
CA SER A 361 -2.38 26.03 9.92
C SER A 361 -3.58 26.94 9.63
N ALA A 362 -4.35 27.30 10.66
CA ALA A 362 -5.67 27.94 10.56
C ALA A 362 -5.70 29.40 10.05
N SER A 363 -4.74 29.81 9.23
CA SER A 363 -4.64 31.13 8.60
C SER A 363 -4.09 30.99 7.18
N ASP A 364 -4.85 31.47 6.18
CA ASP A 364 -4.58 31.28 4.75
C ASP A 364 -3.34 32.01 4.20
N ASN A 365 -2.69 32.87 5.00
CA ASN A 365 -1.45 33.55 4.65
C ASN A 365 -0.43 33.41 5.79
N ALA A 366 0.77 32.90 5.49
CA ALA A 366 1.89 32.86 6.42
C ALA A 366 3.02 33.80 5.98
N TYR A 367 3.72 34.37 6.96
CA TYR A 367 4.91 35.21 6.77
C TYR A 367 6.13 34.51 7.36
N TYR A 368 7.26 34.57 6.66
CA TYR A 368 8.56 34.04 7.11
C TYR A 368 9.68 35.00 6.73
N SER A 369 10.83 34.93 7.42
CA SER A 369 12.08 35.49 6.91
C SER A 369 13.08 34.38 6.55
N LEU A 370 14.03 34.72 5.69
CA LEU A 370 15.05 33.82 5.17
C LEU A 370 16.41 34.52 5.21
N THR A 371 17.46 33.78 5.58
CA THR A 371 18.86 34.15 5.34
C THR A 371 19.56 33.04 4.56
N VAL A 372 20.28 33.42 3.49
CA VAL A 372 20.96 32.52 2.54
C VAL A 372 22.47 32.73 2.61
N SER A 373 23.27 31.68 2.42
CA SER A 373 24.72 31.81 2.28
C SER A 373 25.13 32.30 0.89
N HIS A 374 26.19 33.10 0.79
CA HIS A 374 26.87 33.39 -0.48
C HIS A 374 28.02 32.42 -0.80
N ARG A 375 28.22 31.37 0.01
CA ARG A 375 29.37 30.46 -0.06
C ARG A 375 28.93 29.01 -0.20
N VAL A 376 29.49 28.30 -1.19
CA VAL A 376 29.12 26.91 -1.51
C VAL A 376 29.94 25.86 -0.76
N GLY A 377 29.62 24.57 -0.98
CA GLY A 377 30.37 23.42 -0.48
C GLY A 377 31.71 23.16 -1.19
N ALA A 378 32.40 22.09 -0.80
CA ALA A 378 33.79 21.83 -1.19
C ALA A 378 33.96 21.34 -2.65
N LEU A 379 34.32 22.24 -3.56
CA LEU A 379 34.51 21.95 -5.00
C LEU A 379 35.67 21.00 -5.34
N ALA A 380 36.69 20.90 -4.48
CA ALA A 380 37.95 20.22 -4.81
C ALA A 380 37.96 18.70 -4.54
N GLN A 381 36.93 18.15 -3.89
CA GLN A 381 36.91 16.76 -3.45
C GLN A 381 36.08 15.86 -4.37
N LYS A 382 36.59 14.66 -4.68
CA LYS A 382 35.91 13.66 -5.54
C LYS A 382 34.92 12.76 -4.78
N GLY A 383 34.64 13.05 -3.52
CA GLY A 383 33.78 12.24 -2.66
C GLY A 383 32.91 13.10 -1.74
N PRO A 384 31.85 12.53 -1.15
CA PRO A 384 30.95 13.26 -0.27
C PRO A 384 31.72 13.87 0.91
N THR A 385 31.60 15.18 1.09
CA THR A 385 32.39 15.97 2.04
C THR A 385 31.48 16.65 3.06
N THR A 386 31.75 16.51 4.36
CA THR A 386 31.00 17.23 5.40
C THR A 386 31.28 18.73 5.33
N VAL A 387 30.21 19.52 5.28
CA VAL A 387 30.23 20.98 5.32
C VAL A 387 29.47 21.45 6.56
N PHE A 388 30.07 22.38 7.28
CA PHE A 388 29.51 23.01 8.48
C PHE A 388 28.89 24.35 8.11
N VAL A 389 27.75 24.68 8.68
CA VAL A 389 27.00 25.91 8.41
C VAL A 389 26.74 26.60 9.73
N HIS A 390 27.10 27.88 9.81
CA HIS A 390 26.96 28.71 11.01
C HIS A 390 26.18 29.98 10.67
N LEU A 391 25.10 30.21 11.43
CA LEU A 391 24.47 31.51 11.53
C LEU A 391 25.33 32.35 12.47
N VAL A 392 25.92 33.43 11.98
CA VAL A 392 26.80 34.32 12.75
C VAL A 392 26.17 35.70 12.94
N SER A 393 26.52 36.35 14.05
CA SER A 393 26.22 37.77 14.24
C SER A 393 27.19 38.65 13.44
N LEU A 394 26.66 39.71 12.83
CA LEU A 394 27.42 40.80 12.22
C LEU A 394 27.60 42.00 13.16
N GLU A 395 26.97 41.99 14.33
CA GLU A 395 27.06 43.05 15.33
C GLU A 395 28.52 43.30 15.74
N GLY A 396 28.96 44.55 15.71
CA GLY A 396 30.33 44.96 16.03
C GLY A 396 31.39 44.71 14.94
N VAL A 397 31.07 43.99 13.85
CA VAL A 397 32.07 43.63 12.82
C VAL A 397 32.63 44.86 12.08
N GLU A 398 31.83 45.87 11.77
CA GLU A 398 32.31 47.14 11.17
C GLU A 398 33.28 47.93 12.07
N ALA A 399 33.27 47.69 13.39
CA ALA A 399 34.15 48.40 14.34
C ALA A 399 35.56 47.80 14.42
N MET A 400 35.81 46.67 13.75
CA MET A 400 37.12 46.03 13.69
C MET A 400 38.02 46.73 12.66
N THR A 401 39.34 46.70 12.87
CA THR A 401 40.33 47.29 11.95
C THR A 401 40.87 46.27 10.96
N LEU A 402 40.97 46.66 9.68
CA LEU A 402 41.70 45.92 8.65
C LEU A 402 42.95 46.70 8.20
N PRO A 403 44.05 46.02 7.81
CA PRO A 403 44.28 44.58 7.96
C PRO A 403 44.44 44.15 9.43
N ILE A 404 44.20 42.87 9.71
CA ILE A 404 44.43 42.27 11.02
C ILE A 404 45.95 42.20 11.29
N GLN A 405 46.36 42.42 12.54
CA GLN A 405 47.77 42.39 12.95
C GLN A 405 48.35 40.97 12.93
N ASP A 406 49.60 40.82 12.47
CA ASP A 406 50.32 39.53 12.35
C ASP A 406 50.46 38.75 13.68
N SER A 407 50.24 39.38 14.82
CA SER A 407 50.23 38.79 16.16
C SER A 407 48.96 38.01 16.51
N ILE A 408 47.92 38.12 15.68
CA ILE A 408 46.61 37.50 15.85
C ILE A 408 46.51 36.25 14.97
N GLN A 409 46.25 35.11 15.59
CA GLN A 409 46.10 33.82 14.92
C GLN A 409 44.68 33.58 14.39
N TYR A 410 43.66 34.10 15.10
CA TYR A 410 42.24 33.84 14.80
C TYR A 410 41.33 35.05 15.04
N VAL A 411 40.22 35.09 14.30
CA VAL A 411 39.07 35.98 14.55
C VAL A 411 37.92 35.16 15.12
N ALA A 412 37.48 35.49 16.34
CA ALA A 412 36.42 34.77 17.03
C ALA A 412 35.05 35.43 16.79
N LEU A 413 34.13 34.73 16.11
CA LEU A 413 32.76 35.20 15.82
C LEU A 413 31.72 34.39 16.59
N ALA A 414 30.66 35.06 17.05
CA ALA A 414 29.51 34.41 17.68
C ALA A 414 28.70 33.61 16.65
N SER A 415 28.55 32.30 16.90
CA SER A 415 27.67 31.39 16.16
C SER A 415 26.38 31.17 16.95
N LEU A 416 25.28 31.70 16.41
CA LEU A 416 23.97 31.77 17.07
C LEU A 416 23.14 30.50 16.88
N TYR A 417 23.44 29.77 15.81
CA TYR A 417 22.94 28.44 15.46
C TYR A 417 23.92 27.78 14.46
N SER A 418 24.02 26.45 14.47
CA SER A 418 24.93 25.71 13.57
C SER A 418 24.42 24.31 13.22
N TRP A 419 24.78 23.80 12.04
CA TRP A 419 24.52 22.43 11.62
C TRP A 419 25.52 21.91 10.58
N SER A 420 25.54 20.60 10.33
CA SER A 420 26.37 19.97 9.29
C SER A 420 25.53 19.20 8.25
N TYR A 421 25.94 19.27 6.98
CA TYR A 421 25.37 18.46 5.90
C TYR A 421 26.48 17.82 5.05
N THR A 422 26.09 16.91 4.15
CA THR A 422 27.03 16.27 3.21
C THR A 422 26.95 16.97 1.86
N CYS A 423 28.01 17.69 1.49
CA CYS A 423 28.18 18.18 0.13
C CYS A 423 28.57 17.01 -0.77
N LEU A 424 27.74 16.73 -1.78
CA LEU A 424 28.01 15.75 -2.82
C LEU A 424 28.97 16.38 -3.86
N PRO A 425 29.79 15.58 -4.56
CA PRO A 425 30.63 16.09 -5.65
C PRO A 425 29.77 16.59 -6.83
N PRO A 426 30.35 17.33 -7.79
CA PRO A 426 29.72 17.61 -9.08
C PRO A 426 29.19 16.34 -9.76
N ASP A 427 28.20 16.50 -10.65
CA ASP A 427 27.60 15.45 -11.49
C ASP A 427 26.92 14.29 -10.71
N SER A 428 26.69 14.44 -9.41
CA SER A 428 26.19 13.36 -8.54
C SER A 428 24.67 13.17 -8.53
N PHE A 429 23.89 14.23 -8.76
CA PHE A 429 22.43 14.19 -8.78
C PHE A 429 21.87 15.41 -9.54
N ASP A 430 21.25 15.18 -10.70
CA ASP A 430 20.45 16.19 -11.41
C ASP A 430 19.00 15.71 -11.59
N VAL A 431 18.06 16.48 -11.06
CA VAL A 431 16.62 16.21 -11.17
C VAL A 431 16.13 16.37 -12.62
N LYS A 432 16.71 17.27 -13.41
CA LYS A 432 16.29 17.55 -14.79
C LYS A 432 16.59 16.35 -15.70
N ASP A 433 17.77 15.76 -15.59
CA ASP A 433 18.15 14.57 -16.34
C ASP A 433 17.49 13.29 -15.80
N LEU A 434 17.25 13.16 -14.50
CA LEU A 434 16.41 12.07 -13.95
C LEU A 434 14.95 12.15 -14.42
N MET A 435 14.33 13.34 -14.41
CA MET A 435 12.98 13.57 -14.96
C MET A 435 12.92 13.26 -16.46
N ARG A 436 13.97 13.57 -17.23
CA ARG A 436 14.07 13.17 -18.65
C ARG A 436 14.17 11.65 -18.78
N GLY A 437 15.03 11.01 -18.00
CA GLY A 437 15.18 9.54 -17.98
C GLY A 437 13.88 8.81 -17.66
N LEU A 438 13.04 9.34 -16.77
CA LEU A 438 11.70 8.79 -16.51
C LEU A 438 10.74 8.91 -17.69
N GLY A 439 10.86 9.97 -18.50
CA GLY A 439 10.13 10.13 -19.75
C GLY A 439 10.62 9.20 -20.85
N GLU A 440 11.93 8.99 -20.96
CA GLU A 440 12.56 8.11 -21.95
C GLU A 440 12.34 6.62 -21.64
N THR A 441 12.37 6.23 -20.36
CA THR A 441 12.13 4.85 -19.92
C THR A 441 10.64 4.51 -19.77
N MET A 442 9.73 5.46 -19.99
CA MET A 442 8.29 5.33 -19.80
C MET A 442 7.70 4.12 -20.55
N GLY A 443 6.83 3.36 -19.90
CA GLY A 443 6.14 2.23 -20.54
C GLY A 443 5.02 1.63 -19.70
N MET A 444 4.52 0.47 -20.13
CA MET A 444 3.55 -0.32 -19.36
C MET A 444 4.26 -1.26 -18.37
N LEU A 445 3.56 -1.64 -17.29
CA LEU A 445 4.04 -2.54 -16.23
C LEU A 445 4.17 -4.00 -16.74
N ARG A 446 5.32 -4.33 -17.33
CA ARG A 446 5.65 -5.68 -17.83
C ARG A 446 7.16 -5.93 -17.82
N GLY A 447 7.55 -7.19 -17.84
CA GLY A 447 8.95 -7.60 -17.98
C GLY A 447 9.56 -7.24 -19.34
N PRO A 448 10.90 -7.28 -19.44
CA PRO A 448 11.62 -7.01 -20.69
C PRO A 448 11.21 -7.99 -21.79
N GLN A 449 10.99 -7.48 -23.00
CA GLN A 449 10.61 -8.30 -24.15
C GLN A 449 11.84 -9.03 -24.74
N PRO A 450 11.71 -10.30 -25.16
CA PRO A 450 12.78 -11.00 -25.89
C PRO A 450 13.01 -10.36 -27.26
N SER A 451 14.21 -10.57 -27.85
CA SER A 451 14.54 -9.88 -29.10
C SER A 451 13.71 -10.40 -30.28
N ALA A 452 13.42 -9.52 -31.25
CA ALA A 452 12.65 -9.88 -32.44
C ALA A 452 13.25 -11.06 -33.23
N LYS A 453 14.58 -11.26 -33.16
CA LYS A 453 15.29 -12.39 -33.78
C LYS A 453 15.00 -13.72 -33.08
N ASP A 454 14.82 -13.71 -31.76
CA ASP A 454 14.51 -14.91 -30.98
C ASP A 454 13.06 -15.36 -31.17
N ILE A 455 12.14 -14.39 -31.28
CA ILE A 455 10.70 -14.57 -31.46
C ILE A 455 10.35 -15.24 -32.80
N GLN A 456 11.04 -14.88 -33.88
CA GLN A 456 10.74 -15.39 -35.24
C GLN A 456 11.04 -16.90 -35.43
N SER A 457 11.76 -17.54 -34.49
CA SER A 457 12.31 -18.90 -34.68
C SER A 457 11.41 -20.07 -34.26
N ASN A 458 10.38 -19.86 -33.43
CA ASN A 458 9.49 -20.92 -32.93
C ASN A 458 8.13 -20.31 -32.47
N PRO A 459 6.96 -20.87 -32.85
CA PRO A 459 5.64 -20.44 -32.35
C PRO A 459 5.53 -20.41 -30.80
N ASP A 460 6.12 -21.36 -30.08
CA ASP A 460 6.10 -21.40 -28.61
C ASP A 460 6.70 -20.12 -28.02
N ARG A 461 7.78 -19.61 -28.65
CA ARG A 461 8.44 -18.36 -28.25
C ARG A 461 7.57 -17.15 -28.55
N GLN A 462 6.75 -17.19 -29.60
CA GLN A 462 5.77 -16.15 -29.92
C GLN A 462 4.65 -16.13 -28.88
N ARG A 463 4.16 -17.31 -28.47
CA ARG A 463 3.16 -17.45 -27.40
C ARG A 463 3.70 -16.98 -26.04
N VAL A 464 4.94 -17.36 -25.67
CA VAL A 464 5.60 -16.86 -24.45
C VAL A 464 5.85 -15.35 -24.51
N ALA A 465 6.35 -14.81 -25.62
CA ALA A 465 6.56 -13.37 -25.79
C ALA A 465 5.24 -12.59 -25.67
N LYS A 466 4.15 -13.10 -26.26
CA LYS A 466 2.79 -12.54 -26.08
C LYS A 466 2.38 -12.54 -24.61
N ARG A 467 2.50 -13.67 -23.89
CA ARG A 467 2.17 -13.75 -22.45
C ARG A 467 2.98 -12.76 -21.59
N ILE A 468 4.26 -12.55 -21.89
CA ILE A 468 5.09 -11.51 -21.23
C ILE A 468 4.61 -10.10 -21.63
N GLY A 469 4.18 -9.93 -22.88
CA GLY A 469 3.53 -8.71 -23.37
C GLY A 469 2.24 -8.36 -22.63
N ASP A 470 1.45 -9.38 -22.27
CA ASP A 470 0.25 -9.34 -21.43
C ASP A 470 0.55 -9.17 -19.92
N GLY A 471 1.83 -9.08 -19.53
CA GLY A 471 2.27 -8.86 -18.14
C GLY A 471 2.47 -10.13 -17.30
N CYS A 472 2.47 -11.31 -17.92
CA CYS A 472 2.66 -12.58 -17.22
C CYS A 472 4.15 -12.88 -16.97
N THR A 473 4.42 -13.49 -15.83
CA THR A 473 5.72 -14.06 -15.44
C THR A 473 5.58 -15.58 -15.30
N LEU A 474 6.64 -16.34 -15.61
CA LEU A 474 6.70 -17.77 -15.27
C LEU A 474 7.20 -17.93 -13.83
N THR A 475 6.43 -18.62 -13.00
CA THR A 475 6.73 -18.82 -11.57
C THR A 475 6.87 -20.30 -11.21
N ARG A 476 7.62 -20.59 -10.14
CA ARG A 476 7.79 -21.94 -9.57
C ARG A 476 6.61 -22.24 -8.65
N TYR A 477 5.65 -23.01 -9.14
CA TYR A 477 4.46 -23.40 -8.40
C TYR A 477 4.66 -24.74 -7.68
N ARG A 478 4.08 -24.87 -6.48
CA ARG A 478 3.89 -26.15 -5.79
C ARG A 478 2.40 -26.45 -5.77
N THR A 479 2.02 -27.60 -6.31
CA THR A 479 0.63 -28.07 -6.36
C THR A 479 0.14 -28.50 -4.98
N GLN A 480 -1.18 -28.69 -4.83
CA GLN A 480 -1.77 -29.25 -3.61
C GLN A 480 -1.30 -30.70 -3.32
N THR A 481 -0.82 -31.44 -4.33
CA THR A 481 -0.16 -32.75 -4.19
C THR A 481 1.29 -32.66 -3.67
N GLY A 482 1.85 -31.46 -3.53
CA GLY A 482 3.23 -31.21 -3.09
C GLY A 482 4.27 -31.27 -4.22
N GLU A 483 3.86 -31.69 -5.42
CA GLU A 483 4.67 -31.70 -6.64
C GLU A 483 5.05 -30.26 -7.05
N ILE A 484 6.19 -30.10 -7.73
CA ILE A 484 6.73 -28.79 -8.11
C ILE A 484 6.76 -28.69 -9.63
N THR A 485 6.16 -27.62 -10.16
CA THR A 485 6.02 -27.37 -11.60
C THR A 485 6.25 -25.89 -11.92
N ALA A 486 6.25 -25.53 -13.21
CA ALA A 486 6.11 -24.15 -13.66
C ALA A 486 4.63 -23.78 -13.78
N ALA A 487 4.31 -22.51 -13.54
CA ALA A 487 2.99 -21.93 -13.80
C ALA A 487 3.14 -20.53 -14.40
N ILE A 488 2.13 -20.08 -15.16
CA ILE A 488 1.99 -18.69 -15.60
C ILE A 488 1.28 -17.91 -14.48
N TYR A 489 1.73 -16.69 -14.19
CA TYR A 489 1.18 -15.85 -13.13
C TYR A 489 1.28 -14.36 -13.48
N ARG A 490 0.28 -13.57 -13.09
CA ARG A 490 0.33 -12.09 -13.04
C ARG A 490 -0.43 -11.55 -11.83
N GLY A 491 -0.03 -10.36 -11.39
CA GLY A 491 -0.72 -9.62 -10.33
C GLY A 491 -2.06 -9.00 -10.78
N ALA A 492 -2.62 -8.17 -9.91
CA ALA A 492 -3.86 -7.41 -10.17
C ALA A 492 -3.75 -6.35 -11.27
N LEU A 493 -2.51 -6.04 -11.69
CA LEU A 493 -2.16 -4.89 -12.51
C LEU A 493 -1.59 -5.37 -13.85
N THR A 494 -2.12 -4.83 -14.95
CA THR A 494 -1.85 -5.34 -16.31
C THR A 494 -1.38 -4.26 -17.28
N PRO A 495 -0.47 -4.59 -18.22
CA PRO A 495 -0.04 -3.68 -19.28
C PRO A 495 -1.06 -3.53 -20.42
N VAL A 496 -2.10 -4.37 -20.44
CA VAL A 496 -3.17 -4.43 -21.45
C VAL A 496 -4.51 -4.57 -20.73
N GLN A 497 -5.57 -3.95 -21.25
CA GLN A 497 -6.92 -4.10 -20.73
C GLN A 497 -7.45 -5.53 -20.99
N VAL A 498 -7.94 -6.19 -19.93
CA VAL A 498 -8.48 -7.56 -20.00
C VAL A 498 -9.99 -7.50 -20.26
N PRO A 499 -10.56 -8.31 -21.18
CA PRO A 499 -11.99 -8.44 -21.33
C PRO A 499 -12.69 -8.90 -20.04
N HIS A 500 -13.89 -8.39 -19.79
CA HIS A 500 -14.71 -8.78 -18.64
C HIS A 500 -16.13 -9.11 -19.13
N PRO A 501 -16.67 -10.32 -18.87
CA PRO A 501 -15.94 -11.49 -18.37
C PRO A 501 -14.92 -12.00 -19.39
N ILE A 502 -13.96 -12.84 -18.94
CA ILE A 502 -12.94 -13.47 -19.81
C ILE A 502 -13.58 -14.24 -20.96
N SER A 503 -14.66 -14.98 -20.68
CA SER A 503 -15.49 -15.67 -21.67
C SER A 503 -16.93 -15.81 -21.16
N PRO A 504 -17.93 -16.00 -22.03
CA PRO A 504 -19.34 -16.08 -21.62
C PRO A 504 -19.69 -17.25 -20.69
N GLY A 505 -18.86 -18.30 -20.65
CA GLY A 505 -19.04 -19.47 -19.79
C GLY A 505 -18.22 -19.45 -18.50
N TRP A 506 -17.43 -18.41 -18.24
CA TRP A 506 -16.55 -18.34 -17.08
C TRP A 506 -17.31 -17.87 -15.83
N THR A 507 -17.09 -18.53 -14.69
CA THR A 507 -17.85 -18.27 -13.45
C THR A 507 -16.95 -17.88 -12.29
N PHE A 508 -17.13 -16.66 -11.75
CA PHE A 508 -16.39 -16.16 -10.58
C PHE A 508 -17.21 -16.36 -9.29
N ASN A 509 -17.61 -17.61 -9.01
CA ASN A 509 -18.32 -17.97 -7.78
C ASN A 509 -17.90 -19.37 -7.32
N SER A 510 -16.66 -19.46 -6.83
CA SER A 510 -15.96 -20.71 -6.53
C SER A 510 -15.91 -21.00 -5.04
N ASP A 511 -15.86 -22.28 -4.67
CA ASP A 511 -15.70 -22.72 -3.27
C ASP A 511 -14.26 -23.12 -2.91
N CYS A 512 -13.36 -23.25 -3.90
CA CYS A 512 -11.96 -23.69 -3.69
C CYS A 512 -10.91 -23.01 -4.58
N GLY A 513 -11.32 -22.20 -5.56
CA GLY A 513 -10.51 -21.52 -6.56
C GLY A 513 -9.87 -22.40 -7.64
N MET A 514 -9.95 -23.74 -7.56
CA MET A 514 -9.26 -24.65 -8.50
C MET A 514 -9.82 -24.58 -9.93
N ASP A 515 -11.11 -24.32 -10.03
CA ASP A 515 -11.87 -23.97 -11.24
C ASP A 515 -11.44 -22.64 -11.87
N LEU A 516 -10.74 -21.77 -11.14
CA LEU A 516 -10.19 -20.51 -11.64
C LEU A 516 -8.76 -20.65 -12.22
N GLN A 517 -8.29 -21.87 -12.47
CA GLN A 517 -7.03 -22.14 -13.15
C GLN A 517 -7.26 -22.30 -14.67
N ILE A 518 -6.44 -21.65 -15.49
CA ILE A 518 -6.55 -21.70 -16.96
C ILE A 518 -5.39 -22.55 -17.49
N LEU A 519 -5.67 -23.61 -18.24
CA LEU A 519 -4.63 -24.29 -19.02
C LEU A 519 -4.34 -23.49 -20.29
N ASP A 520 -3.07 -23.23 -20.59
CA ASP A 520 -2.68 -22.72 -21.92
C ASP A 520 -2.43 -23.91 -22.85
N ASP A 521 -3.40 -24.24 -23.70
CA ASP A 521 -3.37 -25.42 -24.58
C ASP A 521 -2.18 -25.45 -25.55
N GLU A 522 -1.59 -24.31 -25.88
CA GLU A 522 -0.40 -24.21 -26.75
C GLU A 522 0.90 -24.53 -26.01
N LEU A 523 0.98 -24.20 -24.71
CA LEU A 523 2.20 -24.39 -23.90
C LEU A 523 2.13 -25.60 -22.97
N GLY A 524 0.93 -26.12 -22.67
CA GLY A 524 0.71 -27.15 -21.65
C GLY A 524 0.95 -26.66 -20.21
N ILE A 525 1.08 -25.35 -20.00
CA ILE A 525 1.37 -24.73 -18.69
C ILE A 525 0.07 -24.15 -18.11
N VAL A 526 -0.16 -24.37 -16.82
CA VAL A 526 -1.29 -23.79 -16.09
C VAL A 526 -0.99 -22.35 -15.69
N ASP A 527 -1.91 -21.45 -16.03
CA ASP A 527 -2.01 -20.08 -15.52
C ASP A 527 -2.83 -20.08 -14.22
N ILE A 528 -2.17 -19.72 -13.12
CA ILE A 528 -2.71 -19.74 -11.76
C ILE A 528 -3.21 -18.37 -11.29
N THR A 529 -3.25 -17.37 -12.16
CA THR A 529 -3.56 -15.97 -11.83
C THR A 529 -4.81 -15.83 -10.95
N TYR A 530 -5.97 -16.26 -11.43
CA TYR A 530 -7.24 -16.07 -10.72
C TYR A 530 -7.38 -16.99 -9.49
N TYR A 531 -6.81 -18.20 -9.53
CA TYR A 531 -6.66 -19.04 -8.34
C TYR A 531 -5.86 -18.33 -7.23
N THR A 532 -4.72 -17.71 -7.55
CA THR A 532 -3.93 -16.99 -6.54
C THR A 532 -4.64 -15.73 -6.03
N ALA A 533 -5.39 -15.02 -6.88
CA ALA A 533 -6.24 -13.90 -6.47
C ALA A 533 -7.30 -14.33 -5.46
N TRP A 534 -8.01 -15.44 -5.73
CA TRP A 534 -9.04 -16.01 -4.86
C TRP A 534 -8.47 -16.50 -3.52
N GLN A 535 -7.33 -17.20 -3.54
CA GLN A 535 -6.65 -17.63 -2.31
C GLN A 535 -6.13 -16.44 -1.49
N LEU A 536 -5.67 -15.36 -2.14
CA LEU A 536 -5.28 -14.12 -1.45
C LEU A 536 -6.50 -13.41 -0.83
N GLY A 537 -7.61 -13.31 -1.56
CA GLY A 537 -8.86 -12.76 -1.03
C GLY A 537 -9.34 -13.52 0.22
N LYS A 538 -9.34 -14.86 0.14
CA LYS A 538 -9.72 -15.73 1.26
C LYS A 538 -8.78 -15.59 2.47
N THR A 539 -7.47 -15.56 2.25
CA THR A 539 -6.48 -15.44 3.35
C THR A 539 -6.45 -14.04 3.96
N THR A 540 -6.60 -12.98 3.17
CA THR A 540 -6.71 -11.61 3.70
C THR A 540 -8.02 -11.38 4.46
N ALA A 541 -9.13 -11.99 4.03
CA ALA A 541 -10.38 -11.99 4.79
C ALA A 541 -10.25 -12.74 6.13
N ILE A 542 -9.62 -13.92 6.15
CA ILE A 542 -9.38 -14.71 7.38
C ILE A 542 -8.43 -13.99 8.35
N ALA A 543 -7.45 -13.24 7.84
CA ALA A 543 -6.55 -12.42 8.66
C ALA A 543 -7.26 -11.23 9.32
N ASP A 544 -8.37 -10.76 8.74
CA ASP A 544 -9.19 -9.68 9.29
C ASP A 544 -10.33 -10.24 10.16
N GLN A 545 -10.10 -10.25 11.47
CA GLN A 545 -11.09 -10.71 12.44
C GLN A 545 -12.38 -9.87 12.41
N SER A 546 -12.30 -8.58 12.09
CA SER A 546 -13.47 -7.69 12.07
C SER A 546 -14.38 -8.02 10.89
N PHE A 547 -13.81 -8.12 9.70
CA PHE A 547 -14.51 -8.52 8.47
C PHE A 547 -15.05 -9.94 8.56
N SER A 548 -14.23 -10.91 8.97
CA SER A 548 -14.66 -12.31 9.11
C SER A 548 -15.83 -12.48 10.09
N THR A 549 -15.84 -11.70 11.19
CA THR A 549 -16.95 -11.72 12.16
C THR A 549 -18.21 -11.08 11.57
N ALA A 550 -18.10 -9.90 10.95
CA ALA A 550 -19.22 -9.19 10.34
C ALA A 550 -19.87 -9.99 9.21
N LEU A 551 -19.05 -10.53 8.29
CA LEU A 551 -19.51 -11.39 7.19
C LEU A 551 -20.24 -12.63 7.72
N THR A 552 -19.70 -13.32 8.73
CA THR A 552 -20.34 -14.53 9.29
C THR A 552 -21.69 -14.22 9.94
N LYS A 553 -21.81 -13.10 10.68
CA LYS A 553 -23.09 -12.65 11.24
C LYS A 553 -24.09 -12.26 10.14
N LEU A 554 -23.68 -11.44 9.18
CA LEU A 554 -24.52 -10.98 8.06
C LEU A 554 -25.06 -12.17 7.27
N ARG A 555 -24.21 -13.14 6.94
CA ARG A 555 -24.62 -14.39 6.28
C ARG A 555 -25.66 -15.17 7.10
N SER A 556 -25.48 -15.24 8.41
CA SER A 556 -26.42 -15.92 9.32
C SER A 556 -27.76 -15.20 9.40
N GLN A 557 -27.76 -13.86 9.46
CA GLN A 557 -28.99 -13.05 9.46
C GLN A 557 -29.78 -13.23 8.17
N VAL A 558 -29.14 -13.07 7.00
CA VAL A 558 -29.77 -13.29 5.69
C VAL A 558 -30.34 -14.70 5.58
N HIS A 559 -29.56 -15.73 5.94
CA HIS A 559 -30.02 -17.12 5.89
C HIS A 559 -31.26 -17.37 6.76
N VAL A 560 -31.25 -16.93 8.02
CA VAL A 560 -32.37 -17.15 8.95
C VAL A 560 -33.65 -16.44 8.46
N ILE A 561 -33.53 -15.20 7.98
CA ILE A 561 -34.68 -14.46 7.43
C ILE A 561 -35.20 -15.14 6.15
N ALA A 562 -34.31 -15.46 5.22
CA ALA A 562 -34.65 -16.06 3.93
C ALA A 562 -35.27 -17.46 4.07
N MET A 563 -34.67 -18.33 4.89
CA MET A 563 -35.15 -19.70 5.11
C MET A 563 -36.50 -19.73 5.83
N ASN A 564 -36.74 -18.82 6.78
CA ASN A 564 -38.05 -18.69 7.42
C ASN A 564 -39.11 -18.16 6.45
N ARG A 565 -38.78 -17.14 5.63
CA ARG A 565 -39.71 -16.59 4.61
C ARG A 565 -40.03 -17.63 3.52
N ALA A 566 -39.05 -18.38 3.04
CA ALA A 566 -39.24 -19.41 2.02
C ALA A 566 -40.08 -20.60 2.53
N LYS A 567 -39.79 -21.11 3.74
CA LYS A 567 -40.60 -22.15 4.39
C LYS A 567 -42.04 -21.68 4.62
N ALA A 568 -42.23 -20.46 5.13
CA ALA A 568 -43.54 -19.86 5.31
C ALA A 568 -44.33 -19.81 3.98
N LYS A 569 -43.71 -19.38 2.87
CA LYS A 569 -44.37 -19.29 1.56
C LYS A 569 -44.81 -20.66 1.01
N ILE A 570 -44.00 -21.71 1.20
CA ILE A 570 -44.35 -23.08 0.79
C ILE A 570 -45.44 -23.69 1.68
N MET A 571 -45.39 -23.45 2.99
CA MET A 571 -46.47 -23.91 3.89
C MET A 571 -47.78 -23.13 3.69
N GLU A 572 -47.71 -21.87 3.25
CA GLU A 572 -48.86 -21.02 2.92
C GLU A 572 -49.56 -21.51 1.63
N SER A 573 -48.80 -21.84 0.58
CA SER A 573 -49.38 -22.39 -0.66
C SER A 573 -49.99 -23.78 -0.48
N LEU A 574 -49.56 -24.52 0.54
CA LEU A 574 -50.16 -25.79 0.99
C LEU A 574 -51.30 -25.60 2.02
N GLY A 575 -51.60 -24.36 2.43
CA GLY A 575 -52.67 -24.04 3.41
C GLY A 575 -52.38 -24.46 4.86
N VAL A 576 -51.15 -24.90 5.17
CA VAL A 576 -50.73 -25.42 6.49
C VAL A 576 -50.25 -24.30 7.42
N TYR A 577 -49.67 -23.23 6.88
CA TYR A 577 -49.18 -22.07 7.65
C TYR A 577 -50.14 -20.89 7.57
N ARG A 578 -50.31 -20.20 8.70
CA ARG A 578 -50.96 -18.87 8.79
C ARG A 578 -50.00 -17.91 9.47
N SER A 579 -49.88 -16.69 8.96
CA SER A 579 -49.10 -15.66 9.65
C SER A 579 -49.77 -15.23 10.96
N ARG A 580 -49.02 -14.61 11.88
CA ARG A 580 -49.60 -14.02 13.09
C ARG A 580 -50.71 -13.01 12.77
N SER A 581 -50.55 -12.22 11.71
CA SER A 581 -51.56 -11.29 11.22
C SER A 581 -52.83 -11.98 10.75
N ASP A 582 -52.72 -13.13 10.08
CA ASP A 582 -53.89 -13.83 9.54
C ASP A 582 -54.61 -14.63 10.64
N ALA A 583 -53.86 -15.26 11.54
CA ALA A 583 -54.42 -15.83 12.76
C ALA A 583 -55.17 -14.79 13.61
N VAL A 584 -54.69 -13.54 13.67
CA VAL A 584 -55.41 -12.43 14.32
C VAL A 584 -56.66 -12.02 13.55
N LYS A 585 -56.59 -11.86 12.22
CA LYS A 585 -57.77 -11.60 11.35
C LYS A 585 -58.83 -12.70 11.46
N ASP A 586 -58.42 -13.95 11.70
CA ASP A 586 -59.29 -15.11 11.88
C ASP A 586 -59.89 -15.22 13.30
N THR A 587 -59.38 -14.52 14.31
CA THR A 587 -59.95 -14.62 15.67
C THR A 587 -61.47 -14.38 15.73
N PRO A 588 -62.10 -13.46 14.97
CA PRO A 588 -63.56 -13.28 14.99
C PRO A 588 -64.32 -14.41 14.28
N SER A 589 -63.72 -15.11 13.32
CA SER A 589 -64.35 -16.27 12.66
C SER A 589 -64.23 -17.52 13.53
N ILE A 590 -63.08 -17.72 14.18
CA ILE A 590 -62.85 -18.78 15.18
C ILE A 590 -63.77 -18.60 16.39
N LEU A 591 -63.91 -17.38 16.94
CA LEU A 591 -64.84 -17.09 18.03
C LEU A 591 -66.30 -17.36 17.65
N LYS A 592 -66.71 -17.06 16.41
CA LYS A 592 -68.03 -17.43 15.89
C LYS A 592 -68.20 -18.95 15.81
N GLY A 593 -67.20 -19.67 15.29
CA GLY A 593 -67.22 -21.14 15.21
C GLY A 593 -67.31 -21.82 16.58
N LEU A 594 -66.56 -21.32 17.57
CA LEU A 594 -66.63 -21.79 18.95
C LEU A 594 -68.00 -21.52 19.59
N ASN A 595 -68.60 -20.34 19.35
CA ASN A 595 -69.94 -20.03 19.85
C ASN A 595 -71.03 -20.89 19.19
N VAL A 596 -70.87 -21.23 17.90
CA VAL A 596 -71.73 -22.23 17.23
C VAL A 596 -71.58 -23.59 17.89
N LEU A 597 -70.35 -24.07 18.12
CA LEU A 597 -70.08 -25.33 18.84
C LEU A 597 -70.60 -25.35 20.29
N GLN A 598 -70.70 -24.19 20.96
CA GLN A 598 -71.31 -24.07 22.29
C GLN A 598 -72.84 -24.01 22.27
N SER A 599 -73.45 -23.62 21.15
CA SER A 599 -74.91 -23.53 20.99
C SER A 599 -75.56 -24.78 20.37
N VAL A 600 -74.79 -25.58 19.63
CA VAL A 600 -75.19 -26.91 19.15
C VAL A 600 -74.98 -27.93 20.28
N GLY A 601 -75.90 -27.94 21.24
CA GLY A 601 -75.88 -28.86 22.39
C GLY A 601 -76.22 -30.32 22.05
N ASP A 602 -76.62 -30.61 20.81
CA ASP A 602 -76.90 -31.96 20.30
C ASP A 602 -76.61 -32.00 18.79
N VAL A 603 -75.94 -33.05 18.30
CA VAL A 603 -75.50 -33.17 16.89
C VAL A 603 -76.25 -34.31 16.21
N PRO A 604 -77.20 -34.03 15.29
CA PRO A 604 -77.92 -35.07 14.56
C PRO A 604 -76.99 -35.92 13.69
N GLY A 605 -76.65 -37.11 14.17
CA GLY A 605 -75.71 -38.04 13.53
C GLY A 605 -74.69 -38.69 14.47
N ALA A 606 -74.57 -38.22 15.72
CA ALA A 606 -73.59 -38.70 16.69
C ALA A 606 -73.94 -40.08 17.35
N GLN A 607 -74.27 -41.10 16.54
CA GLN A 607 -74.42 -42.49 17.01
C GLN A 607 -73.40 -43.48 16.42
N ASP A 608 -72.74 -43.15 15.30
CA ASP A 608 -71.74 -44.02 14.62
C ASP A 608 -70.34 -43.38 14.54
N GLN A 609 -69.96 -42.54 15.52
CA GLN A 609 -68.57 -42.08 15.67
C GLN A 609 -67.97 -42.60 16.97
N ASP A 610 -66.98 -43.49 16.82
CA ASP A 610 -66.22 -44.08 17.92
C ASP A 610 -65.43 -42.97 18.67
N LEU A 611 -65.36 -43.07 20.00
CA LEU A 611 -64.54 -42.17 20.82
C LEU A 611 -63.05 -42.25 20.46
N LEU A 612 -62.61 -43.30 19.76
CA LEU A 612 -61.28 -43.43 19.16
C LEU A 612 -61.08 -42.56 17.90
N ASP A 613 -62.12 -42.17 17.16
CA ASP A 613 -61.97 -41.31 15.97
C ASP A 613 -61.48 -39.91 16.32
N ARG A 614 -61.82 -39.41 17.52
CA ARG A 614 -61.26 -38.18 18.10
C ARG A 614 -59.72 -38.20 18.21
N TRP A 615 -59.11 -39.38 18.24
CA TRP A 615 -57.65 -39.57 18.32
C TRP A 615 -57.01 -39.91 16.97
N LYS A 616 -57.81 -40.12 15.91
CA LYS A 616 -57.32 -40.29 14.53
C LYS A 616 -56.99 -38.92 13.93
N SER A 617 -55.82 -38.39 14.30
CA SER A 617 -55.24 -37.24 13.59
C SER A 617 -55.13 -37.57 12.10
N THR A 618 -55.67 -36.71 11.23
CA THR A 618 -55.46 -36.80 9.80
C THR A 618 -53.96 -36.77 9.52
N THR A 619 -53.41 -37.86 9.00
CA THR A 619 -52.00 -37.93 8.59
C THR A 619 -51.79 -37.09 7.35
N GLN A 620 -51.37 -35.84 7.52
CA GLN A 620 -50.88 -35.02 6.42
C GLN A 620 -49.54 -35.57 5.93
N ASP A 621 -49.33 -35.59 4.62
CA ASP A 621 -48.05 -35.99 4.03
C ASP A 621 -46.93 -35.03 4.48
N PRO A 622 -45.73 -35.55 4.81
CA PRO A 622 -44.62 -34.73 5.28
C PRO A 622 -44.10 -33.82 4.15
N VAL A 623 -44.26 -32.51 4.32
CA VAL A 623 -43.75 -31.51 3.38
C VAL A 623 -42.22 -31.56 3.36
N ASP A 624 -41.63 -31.77 2.19
CA ASP A 624 -40.18 -31.73 2.02
C ASP A 624 -39.66 -30.28 2.08
N LEU A 625 -39.13 -29.94 3.25
CA LEU A 625 -38.51 -28.65 3.57
C LEU A 625 -36.97 -28.74 3.64
N SER A 626 -36.39 -29.76 2.98
CA SER A 626 -34.94 -29.90 2.80
C SER A 626 -34.40 -28.90 1.77
N LEU A 627 -33.12 -28.57 1.88
CA LEU A 627 -32.40 -27.75 0.88
C LEU A 627 -32.18 -28.49 -0.45
N ASP A 628 -32.52 -29.78 -0.55
CA ASP A 628 -32.55 -30.55 -1.79
C ASP A 628 -33.84 -30.32 -2.61
N ASN A 629 -34.88 -29.73 -2.00
CA ASN A 629 -36.10 -29.38 -2.71
C ASN A 629 -35.88 -28.12 -3.58
N HIS A 630 -35.85 -28.31 -4.90
CA HIS A 630 -35.69 -27.24 -5.90
C HIS A 630 -36.75 -26.11 -5.79
N GLN A 631 -37.95 -26.38 -5.26
CA GLN A 631 -38.94 -25.33 -4.98
C GLN A 631 -38.51 -24.44 -3.80
N LEU A 632 -37.94 -25.04 -2.75
CA LEU A 632 -37.37 -24.30 -1.62
C LEU A 632 -36.10 -23.56 -2.04
N GLU A 633 -35.24 -24.12 -2.89
CA GLU A 633 -34.05 -23.42 -3.40
C GLU A 633 -34.42 -22.17 -4.21
N ALA A 634 -35.47 -22.23 -5.04
CA ALA A 634 -35.95 -21.11 -5.83
C ALA A 634 -36.51 -19.97 -4.94
N GLU A 635 -37.43 -20.28 -4.04
CA GLU A 635 -37.96 -19.29 -3.09
C GLU A 635 -36.86 -18.76 -2.14
N TYR A 636 -35.97 -19.62 -1.64
CA TYR A 636 -34.84 -19.20 -0.80
C TYR A 636 -33.92 -18.22 -1.54
N THR A 637 -33.60 -18.48 -2.81
CA THR A 637 -32.76 -17.58 -3.62
C THR A 637 -33.41 -16.18 -3.75
N LYS A 638 -34.74 -16.12 -3.93
CA LYS A 638 -35.48 -14.86 -3.96
C LYS A 638 -35.52 -14.18 -2.58
N LYS A 639 -35.82 -14.93 -1.51
CA LYS A 639 -35.93 -14.41 -0.15
C LYS A 639 -34.57 -14.02 0.47
N ALA A 640 -33.46 -14.58 -0.03
CA ALA A 640 -32.11 -14.17 0.32
C ALA A 640 -31.74 -12.81 -0.27
N LEU A 641 -32.22 -12.47 -1.48
CA LEU A 641 -32.06 -11.14 -2.04
C LEU A 641 -32.88 -10.10 -1.26
N GLU A 642 -34.18 -10.35 -1.08
CA GLU A 642 -35.08 -9.48 -0.30
C GLU A 642 -34.55 -9.22 1.12
N ALA A 643 -34.03 -10.26 1.80
CA ALA A 643 -33.47 -10.14 3.15
C ALA A 643 -32.10 -9.43 3.18
N ALA A 644 -31.29 -9.53 2.13
CA ALA A 644 -30.02 -8.82 2.04
C ALA A 644 -30.26 -7.33 1.77
N GLU A 645 -31.20 -6.99 0.88
CA GLU A 645 -31.63 -5.61 0.58
C GLU A 645 -32.18 -4.92 1.85
N GLU A 646 -33.06 -5.59 2.60
CA GLU A 646 -33.60 -5.08 3.87
C GLU A 646 -32.52 -4.81 4.94
N LEU A 647 -31.39 -5.52 4.91
CA LEU A 647 -30.26 -5.31 5.83
C LEU A 647 -29.23 -4.30 5.31
N ALA A 648 -29.30 -3.90 4.04
CA ALA A 648 -28.36 -2.98 3.39
C ALA A 648 -28.89 -1.54 3.26
N GLN A 649 -30.15 -1.29 3.63
CA GLN A 649 -30.80 0.03 3.62
C GLN A 649 -30.14 1.05 4.57
N SER A 650 -30.46 2.32 4.33
CA SER A 650 -30.30 3.41 5.29
C SER A 650 -31.12 3.19 6.57
N ALA A 651 -30.72 3.88 7.64
CA ALA A 651 -31.46 4.01 8.89
C ALA A 651 -32.23 5.35 8.98
N ASP A 652 -32.00 6.27 8.04
CA ASP A 652 -32.52 7.62 8.08
C ASP A 652 -34.00 7.66 7.64
N PRO A 653 -34.87 8.44 8.33
CA PRO A 653 -36.32 8.22 8.30
C PRO A 653 -37.03 8.60 7.00
N ASP A 654 -36.37 9.38 6.14
CA ASP A 654 -36.87 9.82 4.83
C ASP A 654 -36.07 9.19 3.65
N ASP A 655 -35.20 8.20 3.93
CA ASP A 655 -34.21 7.66 2.98
C ASP A 655 -34.44 6.17 2.66
N ASP A 656 -35.10 5.90 1.52
CA ASP A 656 -35.27 4.55 0.97
C ASP A 656 -34.00 4.00 0.27
N TYR A 657 -32.89 4.76 0.21
CA TYR A 657 -31.66 4.33 -0.46
C TYR A 657 -30.87 3.27 0.34
N ILE A 658 -29.94 2.62 -0.37
CA ILE A 658 -28.95 1.70 0.20
C ILE A 658 -27.92 2.53 1.01
N TYR A 659 -27.38 1.95 2.09
CA TYR A 659 -26.27 2.53 2.83
C TYR A 659 -25.09 2.84 1.89
N ASN A 660 -24.72 4.12 1.84
CA ASN A 660 -23.82 4.71 0.84
C ASN A 660 -22.61 5.44 1.46
N GLU A 661 -22.37 5.20 2.75
CA GLU A 661 -21.28 5.77 3.55
C GLU A 661 -21.39 7.27 3.88
N MET A 662 -22.39 7.96 3.33
CA MET A 662 -22.79 9.32 3.71
C MET A 662 -24.06 9.37 4.58
N ASN A 663 -24.89 8.31 4.53
CA ASN A 663 -26.08 8.10 5.37
C ASN A 663 -25.81 7.08 6.51
N HIS A 664 -26.74 6.94 7.46
CA HIS A 664 -26.58 6.04 8.60
C HIS A 664 -26.92 4.58 8.23
N ALA A 665 -26.06 3.63 8.61
CA ALA A 665 -26.26 2.22 8.32
C ALA A 665 -27.32 1.57 9.23
N LYS A 666 -28.36 0.97 8.64
CA LYS A 666 -29.36 0.15 9.36
C LYS A 666 -28.76 -1.12 9.98
N ASN A 667 -27.64 -1.60 9.43
CA ASN A 667 -26.90 -2.75 9.94
C ASN A 667 -25.38 -2.47 9.91
N SER A 668 -24.76 -2.39 11.08
CA SER A 668 -23.31 -2.20 11.23
C SER A 668 -22.47 -3.32 10.60
N GLU A 669 -23.01 -4.55 10.52
CA GLU A 669 -22.27 -5.66 9.89
C GLU A 669 -22.21 -5.50 8.36
N TRP A 670 -23.22 -4.90 7.73
CA TRP A 670 -23.18 -4.53 6.30
C TRP A 670 -22.17 -3.41 6.05
N GLN A 671 -22.17 -2.37 6.89
CA GLN A 671 -21.21 -1.27 6.83
C GLN A 671 -19.75 -1.76 6.86
N LEU A 672 -19.43 -2.71 7.74
CA LEU A 672 -18.09 -3.31 7.83
C LEU A 672 -17.73 -4.18 6.60
N VAL A 673 -18.68 -4.93 6.06
CA VAL A 673 -18.46 -5.76 4.85
C VAL A 673 -18.27 -4.89 3.60
N LEU A 674 -19.12 -3.87 3.41
CA LEU A 674 -19.03 -2.96 2.27
C LEU A 674 -17.73 -2.15 2.31
N SER A 675 -17.42 -1.53 3.45
CA SER A 675 -16.22 -0.69 3.57
C SER A 675 -14.92 -1.45 3.34
N TRP A 676 -14.81 -2.67 3.87
CA TRP A 676 -13.66 -3.55 3.62
C TRP A 676 -13.47 -3.87 2.14
N VAL A 677 -14.55 -4.21 1.42
CA VAL A 677 -14.47 -4.54 -0.02
C VAL A 677 -14.05 -3.32 -0.84
N LEU A 678 -14.60 -2.14 -0.54
CA LEU A 678 -14.25 -0.90 -1.23
C LEU A 678 -12.77 -0.52 -0.99
N ASP A 679 -12.27 -0.68 0.23
CA ASP A 679 -10.84 -0.50 0.54
C ASP A 679 -9.95 -1.42 -0.31
N LYS A 680 -10.35 -2.69 -0.51
CA LYS A 680 -9.62 -3.62 -1.39
C LYS A 680 -9.76 -3.25 -2.87
N MET A 681 -10.89 -2.67 -3.32
CA MET A 681 -11.01 -2.12 -4.69
C MET A 681 -10.08 -0.93 -4.94
N PHE A 682 -9.73 -0.17 -3.90
CA PHE A 682 -8.69 0.87 -3.91
C PHE A 682 -7.26 0.31 -3.70
N LEU A 683 -7.08 -1.01 -3.76
CA LEU A 683 -5.83 -1.75 -3.52
C LEU A 683 -5.22 -1.47 -2.12
N SER A 684 -6.06 -1.11 -1.13
CA SER A 684 -5.60 -0.92 0.26
C SER A 684 -5.20 -2.28 0.85
N THR A 685 -4.12 -2.31 1.65
CA THR A 685 -3.63 -3.52 2.36
C THR A 685 -3.30 -4.76 1.51
N ILE A 686 -3.27 -4.67 0.17
CA ILE A 686 -2.81 -5.77 -0.70
C ILE A 686 -1.27 -5.81 -0.69
N PRO A 687 -0.61 -6.96 -0.41
CA PRO A 687 0.85 -7.03 -0.41
C PRO A 687 1.45 -6.77 -1.80
N SER A 688 2.54 -6.00 -1.85
CA SER A 688 3.11 -5.47 -3.10
C SER A 688 3.55 -6.54 -4.10
N ASN A 689 3.94 -7.73 -3.64
CA ASN A 689 4.29 -8.88 -4.47
C ASN A 689 3.09 -9.52 -5.22
N TYR A 690 1.86 -9.08 -4.96
CA TYR A 690 0.67 -9.42 -5.75
C TYR A 690 0.21 -8.28 -6.68
N LEU A 691 0.86 -7.12 -6.60
CA LEU A 691 0.68 -5.98 -7.51
C LEU A 691 1.80 -5.93 -8.55
N ILE A 692 3.04 -6.21 -8.14
CA ILE A 692 4.24 -6.32 -8.98
C ILE A 692 4.69 -7.78 -8.94
N SER A 693 4.39 -8.54 -9.99
CA SER A 693 4.67 -9.98 -10.09
C SER A 693 6.15 -10.34 -9.97
N ASP A 694 7.01 -9.47 -10.52
CA ASP A 694 8.45 -9.66 -10.66
C ASP A 694 9.15 -8.28 -10.58
N PRO A 695 10.24 -8.11 -9.80
CA PRO A 695 10.96 -6.84 -9.70
C PRO A 695 11.44 -6.24 -11.03
N SER A 696 11.65 -7.06 -12.06
CA SER A 696 12.04 -6.61 -13.41
C SER A 696 10.93 -5.84 -14.14
N HIS A 697 9.67 -5.91 -13.69
CA HIS A 697 8.57 -5.12 -14.24
C HIS A 697 8.68 -3.63 -13.87
N LEU A 698 9.38 -3.30 -12.77
CA LEU A 698 9.62 -1.95 -12.26
C LEU A 698 11.12 -1.74 -11.96
N PRO A 699 11.97 -1.58 -12.98
CA PRO A 699 13.39 -1.28 -12.80
C PRO A 699 13.61 0.11 -12.17
N PRO A 700 14.81 0.40 -11.64
CA PRO A 700 15.21 1.75 -11.21
C PRO A 700 15.02 2.79 -12.33
N GLU A 701 14.84 4.05 -11.94
CA GLU A 701 14.54 5.19 -12.84
C GLU A 701 13.54 4.86 -13.94
N SER A 702 12.33 4.42 -13.56
CA SER A 702 11.28 4.11 -14.53
C SER A 702 9.84 4.43 -14.09
N LEU A 703 9.04 4.83 -15.09
CA LEU A 703 7.60 5.06 -14.98
C LEU A 703 6.82 3.93 -15.68
N ARG A 704 5.91 3.27 -14.97
CA ARG A 704 5.20 2.05 -15.40
C ARG A 704 3.69 2.18 -15.23
N PHE A 705 2.98 2.36 -16.34
CA PHE A 705 1.52 2.43 -16.41
C PHE A 705 0.85 1.05 -16.34
N PHE A 706 -0.36 0.99 -15.78
CA PHE A 706 -1.15 -0.23 -15.71
C PHE A 706 -2.66 0.01 -15.73
N HIS A 707 -3.39 -0.97 -16.21
CA HIS A 707 -4.82 -1.16 -15.95
C HIS A 707 -4.99 -2.07 -14.71
N ILE A 708 -6.12 -1.96 -14.02
CA ILE A 708 -6.51 -2.91 -12.96
C ILE A 708 -7.40 -3.99 -13.59
N ASP A 709 -7.04 -5.26 -13.46
CA ASP A 709 -7.84 -6.35 -14.03
C ASP A 709 -9.11 -6.58 -13.19
N PRO A 710 -10.32 -6.32 -13.73
CA PRO A 710 -11.56 -6.53 -12.98
C PRO A 710 -11.80 -8.01 -12.68
N ASN A 711 -11.36 -8.93 -13.54
CA ASN A 711 -11.51 -10.38 -13.34
C ASN A 711 -10.64 -10.88 -12.17
N TRP A 712 -9.45 -10.27 -11.98
CA TRP A 712 -8.59 -10.55 -10.82
C TRP A 712 -9.25 -10.06 -9.54
N MET A 713 -9.81 -8.86 -9.58
CA MET A 713 -10.52 -8.26 -8.44
C MET A 713 -11.79 -9.03 -8.07
N ASP A 714 -12.50 -9.58 -9.04
CA ASP A 714 -13.66 -10.44 -8.83
C ASP A 714 -13.29 -11.77 -8.18
N ALA A 715 -12.24 -12.43 -8.68
CA ALA A 715 -11.71 -13.64 -8.06
C ALA A 715 -11.26 -13.38 -6.61
N PHE A 716 -10.60 -12.25 -6.36
CA PHE A 716 -10.22 -11.82 -5.01
C PHE A 716 -11.43 -11.58 -4.10
N VAL A 717 -12.44 -10.81 -4.55
CA VAL A 717 -13.63 -10.51 -3.74
C VAL A 717 -14.50 -11.75 -3.53
N ASP A 718 -14.60 -12.66 -4.51
CA ASP A 718 -15.25 -13.96 -4.33
C ASP A 718 -14.55 -14.81 -3.27
N GLY A 719 -13.21 -14.89 -3.32
CA GLY A 719 -12.41 -15.60 -2.33
C GLY A 719 -12.61 -15.06 -0.92
N ALA A 720 -12.63 -13.73 -0.76
CA ALA A 720 -12.91 -13.06 0.50
C ALA A 720 -14.33 -13.37 1.03
N LEU A 721 -15.35 -13.29 0.16
CA LEU A 721 -16.75 -13.55 0.54
C LEU A 721 -17.10 -15.04 0.69
N SER A 722 -16.18 -15.96 0.33
CA SER A 722 -16.29 -17.40 0.61
C SER A 722 -16.12 -17.76 2.10
N VAL A 723 -15.59 -16.83 2.91
CA VAL A 723 -15.39 -17.02 4.35
C VAL A 723 -16.73 -17.02 5.09
N GLY A 724 -16.84 -17.85 6.13
CA GLY A 724 -18.06 -17.94 6.95
C GLY A 724 -19.23 -18.71 6.31
N ASN A 725 -19.09 -19.33 5.14
CA ASN A 725 -20.12 -20.25 4.64
C ASN A 725 -20.12 -21.54 5.47
N HIS A 726 -21.18 -21.73 6.26
CA HIS A 726 -21.42 -22.90 7.12
C HIS A 726 -22.88 -23.39 7.03
N LEU A 727 -23.65 -22.89 6.05
CA LEU A 727 -25.12 -23.04 5.97
C LEU A 727 -25.62 -23.52 4.59
N GLU A 728 -24.82 -23.39 3.52
CA GLU A 728 -25.21 -23.74 2.15
C GLU A 728 -24.19 -24.68 1.47
N ASN A 729 -24.67 -25.80 0.93
CA ASN A 729 -23.85 -26.94 0.47
C ASN A 729 -23.70 -27.10 -1.06
N ARG A 730 -24.28 -26.23 -1.90
CA ARG A 730 -24.21 -26.36 -3.39
C ARG A 730 -23.88 -25.09 -4.14
N PHE A 731 -24.57 -23.98 -3.86
CA PHE A 731 -24.36 -22.71 -4.54
C PHE A 731 -24.62 -21.58 -3.55
N ASP A 732 -23.59 -20.80 -3.23
CA ASP A 732 -23.64 -19.73 -2.24
C ASP A 732 -24.52 -18.55 -2.69
N LYS A 733 -25.83 -18.63 -2.41
CA LYS A 733 -26.84 -17.65 -2.83
C LYS A 733 -26.66 -16.34 -2.05
N VAL A 734 -26.29 -16.43 -0.77
CA VAL A 734 -26.03 -15.25 0.07
C VAL A 734 -24.83 -14.46 -0.44
N ARG A 735 -23.74 -15.12 -0.85
CA ARG A 735 -22.61 -14.44 -1.54
C ARG A 735 -23.06 -13.75 -2.83
N THR A 736 -23.95 -14.41 -3.59
CA THR A 736 -24.53 -13.83 -4.82
C THR A 736 -25.40 -12.59 -4.54
N ALA A 737 -26.16 -12.58 -3.45
CA ALA A 737 -26.93 -11.42 -3.00
C ALA A 737 -26.00 -10.28 -2.53
N ILE A 738 -24.94 -10.57 -1.77
CA ILE A 738 -23.93 -9.58 -1.36
C ILE A 738 -23.25 -8.93 -2.58
N LYS A 739 -22.87 -9.70 -3.61
CA LYS A 739 -22.33 -9.14 -4.87
C LYS A 739 -23.34 -8.24 -5.60
N ARG A 740 -24.64 -8.59 -5.60
CA ARG A 740 -25.71 -7.74 -6.14
C ARG A 740 -25.81 -6.40 -5.40
N LEU A 741 -25.79 -6.41 -4.06
CA LEU A 741 -25.83 -5.18 -3.26
C LEU A 741 -24.62 -4.26 -3.51
N ILE A 742 -23.41 -4.82 -3.58
CA ILE A 742 -22.20 -4.06 -3.90
C ILE A 742 -22.36 -3.41 -5.29
N ASN A 743 -22.83 -4.16 -6.28
CA ASN A 743 -23.07 -3.63 -7.63
C ASN A 743 -24.18 -2.56 -7.68
N ASN A 744 -25.21 -2.68 -6.83
CA ASN A 744 -26.23 -1.64 -6.71
C ASN A 744 -25.61 -0.35 -6.14
N TYR A 745 -24.78 -0.42 -5.10
CA TYR A 745 -24.02 0.73 -4.59
C TYR A 745 -23.11 1.36 -5.65
N LEU A 746 -22.32 0.55 -6.37
CA LEU A 746 -21.40 1.04 -7.41
C LEU A 746 -22.11 1.67 -8.62
N LYS A 747 -23.40 1.38 -8.85
CA LYS A 747 -24.20 1.95 -9.95
C LYS A 747 -25.16 3.06 -9.50
N SER A 748 -25.40 3.22 -8.20
CA SER A 748 -26.31 4.23 -7.66
C SER A 748 -25.63 5.61 -7.57
N PRO A 749 -26.31 6.71 -7.95
CA PRO A 749 -25.75 8.04 -7.75
C PRO A 749 -25.72 8.40 -6.25
N LEU A 750 -24.60 8.96 -5.79
CA LEU A 750 -24.49 9.47 -4.42
C LEU A 750 -25.26 10.80 -4.29
N PRO A 751 -26.04 11.03 -3.21
CA PRO A 751 -26.88 12.22 -3.08
C PRO A 751 -26.15 13.55 -3.26
N VAL A 752 -24.90 13.64 -2.78
CA VAL A 752 -24.09 14.87 -2.81
C VAL A 752 -23.51 15.16 -4.20
N THR A 753 -23.29 14.14 -5.04
CA THR A 753 -22.57 14.27 -6.32
C THR A 753 -23.45 14.05 -7.55
N SER A 754 -24.64 13.47 -7.36
CA SER A 754 -25.52 12.96 -8.43
C SER A 754 -24.83 11.99 -9.42
N ARG A 755 -23.72 11.36 -9.00
CA ARG A 755 -22.89 10.45 -9.81
C ARG A 755 -22.54 9.17 -9.02
N PRO A 756 -22.31 8.03 -9.69
CA PRO A 756 -21.82 6.83 -9.02
C PRO A 756 -20.43 7.05 -8.39
N PRO A 757 -20.05 6.27 -7.35
CA PRO A 757 -18.76 6.39 -6.70
C PRO A 757 -17.60 6.08 -7.67
N GLN A 758 -16.56 6.93 -7.68
CA GLN A 758 -15.36 6.69 -8.46
C GLN A 758 -14.58 5.49 -7.90
N ILE A 759 -14.17 4.56 -8.76
CA ILE A 759 -13.33 3.40 -8.43
C ILE A 759 -12.07 3.44 -9.29
N PRO A 760 -10.89 3.08 -8.77
CA PRO A 760 -9.71 2.91 -9.61
C PRO A 760 -9.92 1.90 -10.75
N THR A 761 -9.49 2.27 -11.96
CA THR A 761 -9.42 1.38 -13.14
C THR A 761 -8.04 1.41 -13.81
N TYR A 762 -7.28 2.48 -13.58
CA TYR A 762 -5.98 2.76 -14.21
C TYR A 762 -5.01 3.34 -13.18
N GLY A 763 -3.72 3.35 -13.49
CA GLY A 763 -2.72 3.93 -12.60
C GLY A 763 -1.31 3.80 -13.13
N PHE A 764 -0.35 4.19 -12.28
CA PHE A 764 1.07 3.99 -12.55
C PHE A 764 1.87 3.75 -11.27
N PHE A 765 3.02 3.08 -11.44
CA PHE A 765 4.14 3.15 -10.52
C PHE A 765 5.22 4.06 -11.10
N MET A 766 5.83 4.89 -10.25
CA MET A 766 7.07 5.59 -10.55
C MET A 766 8.12 5.07 -9.56
N ARG A 767 9.25 4.59 -10.06
CA ARG A 767 10.41 4.20 -9.25
C ARG A 767 11.57 5.11 -9.63
N SER A 768 11.97 5.96 -8.70
CA SER A 768 13.02 6.95 -8.93
C SER A 768 13.62 7.46 -7.63
N ASP A 769 14.93 7.73 -7.62
CA ASP A 769 15.58 8.47 -6.53
C ASP A 769 15.00 9.88 -6.33
N ILE A 770 14.27 10.43 -7.31
CA ILE A 770 13.45 11.64 -7.14
C ILE A 770 12.43 11.47 -6.00
N ILE A 771 11.84 10.29 -5.80
CA ILE A 771 10.87 10.04 -4.72
C ILE A 771 11.57 9.88 -3.36
N SER A 772 12.80 9.40 -3.35
CA SER A 772 13.65 9.32 -2.15
C SER A 772 14.03 10.71 -1.63
N HIS A 773 14.26 11.66 -2.54
CA HIS A 773 14.58 13.07 -2.22
C HIS A 773 13.33 13.94 -2.01
N PHE A 774 12.28 13.73 -2.80
CA PHE A 774 11.01 14.47 -2.80
C PHE A 774 9.83 13.51 -2.57
N PRO A 775 9.64 12.96 -1.34
CA PRO A 775 8.63 11.93 -1.05
C PRO A 775 7.19 12.41 -1.21
N ASP A 776 6.99 13.71 -1.26
CA ASP A 776 5.76 14.49 -1.40
C ASP A 776 5.62 15.12 -2.81
N LEU A 777 6.35 14.58 -3.80
CA LEU A 777 6.25 14.94 -5.22
C LEU A 777 4.78 15.11 -5.64
N ARG A 778 4.42 16.31 -6.11
CA ARG A 778 3.05 16.65 -6.48
C ARG A 778 2.72 16.00 -7.82
N VAL A 779 1.68 15.15 -7.83
CA VAL A 779 1.06 14.67 -9.06
C VAL A 779 -0.23 15.45 -9.30
N SER A 780 -0.50 15.80 -10.56
CA SER A 780 -1.81 16.27 -11.00
C SER A 780 -2.17 15.64 -12.35
N ALA A 781 -3.43 15.26 -12.51
CA ALA A 781 -3.96 14.63 -13.70
C ALA A 781 -4.89 15.59 -14.47
N GLU A 782 -4.68 15.69 -15.77
CA GLU A 782 -5.41 16.54 -16.69
C GLU A 782 -6.40 15.70 -17.51
N TYR A 783 -7.60 16.24 -17.75
CA TYR A 783 -8.74 15.48 -18.26
C TYR A 783 -9.51 16.23 -19.36
N SER A 784 -10.22 15.46 -20.21
CA SER A 784 -11.13 15.97 -21.24
C SER A 784 -12.51 15.26 -21.12
N PRO A 785 -13.63 16.00 -20.93
CA PRO A 785 -13.69 17.41 -20.55
C PRO A 785 -12.93 17.69 -19.25
N THR A 786 -12.60 18.96 -19.00
CA THR A 786 -11.85 19.33 -17.79
C THR A 786 -12.64 18.98 -16.55
N ARG A 787 -11.95 18.35 -15.60
CA ARG A 787 -12.36 18.31 -14.21
C ARG A 787 -11.79 19.58 -13.60
N ASP A 788 -12.55 20.66 -13.70
CA ASP A 788 -12.30 21.87 -12.92
C ASP A 788 -12.34 21.51 -11.42
N ASN A 789 -11.94 22.41 -10.50
CA ASN A 789 -11.68 22.11 -9.08
C ASN A 789 -12.94 21.76 -8.24
N ASP A 790 -13.63 20.69 -8.62
CA ASP A 790 -14.81 20.10 -8.02
C ASP A 790 -14.36 19.14 -6.90
N PRO A 791 -14.57 19.48 -5.61
CA PRO A 791 -14.20 18.58 -4.51
C PRO A 791 -15.02 17.29 -4.51
N HIS A 792 -16.11 17.22 -5.28
CA HIS A 792 -16.97 16.05 -5.46
C HIS A 792 -16.50 15.08 -6.54
N TYR A 793 -15.46 15.42 -7.31
CA TYR A 793 -14.98 14.58 -8.41
C TYR A 793 -13.45 14.67 -8.65
N PRO A 794 -12.62 14.27 -7.66
CA PRO A 794 -11.17 14.45 -7.71
C PRO A 794 -10.48 13.81 -8.92
N SER A 795 -9.38 14.45 -9.33
CA SER A 795 -8.49 14.02 -10.42
C SER A 795 -7.54 12.88 -10.03
N ILE A 796 -7.37 12.56 -8.74
CA ILE A 796 -6.55 11.43 -8.26
C ILE A 796 -7.30 10.74 -7.13
N LEU A 797 -7.44 9.41 -7.19
CA LEU A 797 -8.17 8.63 -6.19
C LEU A 797 -7.28 8.13 -5.03
N ARG A 798 -5.99 7.90 -5.30
CA ARG A 798 -5.01 7.50 -4.28
C ARG A 798 -3.59 7.79 -4.77
N GLN A 799 -2.81 8.51 -3.97
CA GLN A 799 -1.36 8.65 -4.11
C GLN A 799 -0.70 8.09 -2.85
N VAL A 800 0.32 7.23 -2.98
CA VAL A 800 1.03 6.65 -1.82
C VAL A 800 2.44 6.16 -2.19
N ASN A 801 3.42 6.38 -1.31
CA ASN A 801 4.74 5.75 -1.43
C ASN A 801 4.65 4.32 -0.86
N VAL A 802 4.86 3.33 -1.72
CA VAL A 802 4.72 1.90 -1.38
C VAL A 802 6.02 1.34 -0.82
N ALA A 803 7.15 1.93 -1.20
CA ALA A 803 8.47 1.71 -0.62
C ALA A 803 9.30 3.00 -0.78
N ASP A 804 10.50 3.00 -0.21
CA ASP A 804 11.48 4.06 -0.49
C ASP A 804 11.79 4.11 -1.99
N GLY A 805 11.87 5.33 -2.55
CA GLY A 805 11.98 5.55 -4.00
C GLY A 805 10.81 5.04 -4.88
N VAL A 806 9.68 4.58 -4.33
CA VAL A 806 8.57 3.98 -5.10
C VAL A 806 7.20 4.58 -4.78
N LEU A 807 6.66 5.35 -5.74
CA LEU A 807 5.36 6.00 -5.71
C LEU A 807 4.32 5.18 -6.51
N MET A 808 3.10 5.05 -5.99
CA MET A 808 1.93 4.52 -6.69
C MET A 808 0.83 5.57 -6.77
N CYS A 809 0.23 5.72 -7.95
CA CYS A 809 -0.91 6.61 -8.19
C CYS A 809 -2.05 5.84 -8.88
N LEU A 810 -3.29 6.04 -8.40
CA LEU A 810 -4.50 5.38 -8.91
C LEU A 810 -5.52 6.41 -9.42
N LEU A 811 -6.11 6.10 -10.58
CA LEU A 811 -6.99 6.95 -11.38
C LEU A 811 -8.26 6.17 -11.77
N ASP A 812 -9.38 6.89 -11.93
CA ASP A 812 -10.68 6.33 -12.32
C ASP A 812 -10.80 6.05 -13.84
N ALA A 813 -10.02 6.75 -14.66
CA ALA A 813 -10.04 6.68 -16.11
C ALA A 813 -8.63 6.60 -16.72
N SER A 814 -8.57 6.16 -17.98
CA SER A 814 -7.34 5.97 -18.74
C SER A 814 -7.28 6.89 -19.97
N PRO A 815 -6.13 6.95 -20.67
CA PRO A 815 -6.03 7.58 -22.00
C PRO A 815 -6.97 6.99 -23.07
N TYR A 816 -7.49 5.77 -22.85
CA TYR A 816 -8.19 4.96 -23.83
C TYR A 816 -9.71 4.81 -23.56
N SER A 817 -10.21 5.35 -22.43
CA SER A 817 -11.61 5.24 -22.01
C SER A 817 -12.48 6.39 -22.52
N GLY A 818 -13.61 6.08 -23.17
CA GLY A 818 -14.36 7.06 -23.98
C GLY A 818 -15.73 7.55 -23.45
N VAL A 819 -16.15 7.21 -22.22
CA VAL A 819 -17.59 7.31 -21.83
C VAL A 819 -17.94 8.42 -20.82
N GLN A 820 -17.01 8.96 -20.03
CA GLN A 820 -17.31 10.06 -19.08
C GLN A 820 -16.23 11.14 -19.02
N SER A 821 -14.95 10.77 -18.89
CA SER A 821 -13.81 11.69 -18.89
C SER A 821 -12.55 10.91 -19.24
N ARG A 822 -11.78 11.36 -20.24
CA ARG A 822 -10.52 10.72 -20.66
C ARG A 822 -9.32 11.43 -20.04
N LEU A 823 -8.32 10.68 -19.59
CA LEU A 823 -7.06 11.24 -19.12
C LEU A 823 -6.28 11.80 -20.33
N THR A 824 -5.92 13.08 -20.31
CA THR A 824 -5.16 13.75 -21.38
C THR A 824 -3.72 14.09 -21.02
N GLY A 825 -3.41 14.19 -19.73
CA GLY A 825 -2.06 14.46 -19.27
C GLY A 825 -1.81 14.09 -17.81
N LEU A 826 -0.55 13.92 -17.47
CA LEU A 826 -0.04 13.76 -16.11
C LEU A 826 1.15 14.67 -15.90
N ARG A 827 1.09 15.46 -14.83
CA ARG A 827 2.07 16.48 -14.49
C ARG A 827 2.65 16.17 -13.11
N PHE A 828 3.96 16.05 -13.05
CA PHE A 828 4.75 15.80 -11.84
C PHE A 828 5.57 17.06 -11.54
N THR A 829 5.40 17.64 -10.36
CA THR A 829 6.05 18.89 -9.96
C THR A 829 6.77 18.71 -8.63
N GLN A 830 8.00 19.19 -8.51
CA GLN A 830 8.69 19.22 -7.22
C GLN A 830 7.88 20.00 -6.17
N PRO A 831 7.90 19.58 -4.89
CA PRO A 831 7.12 20.21 -3.83
C PRO A 831 7.58 21.66 -3.54
N PRO A 832 6.70 22.68 -3.64
CA PRO A 832 7.12 24.08 -3.53
C PRO A 832 7.71 24.50 -2.18
N HIS A 833 7.48 23.75 -1.10
CA HIS A 833 8.02 24.07 0.23
C HIS A 833 9.43 23.51 0.48
N GLN A 834 9.98 22.72 -0.46
CA GLN A 834 11.38 22.29 -0.47
C GLN A 834 12.20 23.08 -1.50
N GLN A 835 11.72 24.30 -1.81
CA GLN A 835 12.36 25.27 -2.67
C GLN A 835 13.73 25.65 -2.09
N SER A 836 14.79 25.25 -2.79
CA SER A 836 16.17 25.45 -2.36
C SER A 836 16.79 26.70 -3.01
N PHE A 837 18.03 27.01 -2.64
CA PHE A 837 18.81 28.09 -3.26
C PHE A 837 20.09 27.51 -3.85
N VAL A 838 20.43 27.94 -5.06
CA VAL A 838 21.58 27.48 -5.83
C VAL A 838 22.31 28.67 -6.46
N VAL A 839 23.62 28.52 -6.64
CA VAL A 839 24.51 29.55 -7.21
C VAL A 839 24.37 29.69 -8.73
N GLY A 840 23.87 28.65 -9.40
CA GLY A 840 23.71 28.51 -10.84
C GLY A 840 23.20 27.11 -11.17
N ASP A 841 23.11 26.78 -12.46
CA ASP A 841 22.61 25.48 -12.93
C ASP A 841 23.68 24.37 -12.87
N HIS A 842 24.96 24.74 -12.92
CA HIS A 842 26.10 23.80 -12.81
C HIS A 842 27.37 24.53 -12.38
N LEU A 843 28.12 23.98 -11.42
CA LEU A 843 29.36 24.54 -10.89
C LEU A 843 30.49 23.50 -10.81
N THR A 844 31.64 23.87 -11.36
CA THR A 844 32.88 23.09 -11.34
C THR A 844 34.03 23.91 -10.72
N THR A 845 35.22 23.30 -10.60
CA THR A 845 36.45 24.00 -10.22
C THR A 845 36.92 25.05 -11.24
N SER A 846 36.37 25.04 -12.45
CA SER A 846 36.80 25.88 -13.58
C SER A 846 35.72 26.76 -14.20
N GLN A 847 34.43 26.46 -14.00
CA GLN A 847 33.31 27.15 -14.63
C GLN A 847 32.06 27.16 -13.74
N LEU A 848 31.34 28.27 -13.77
CA LEU A 848 29.98 28.45 -13.23
C LEU A 848 29.04 28.75 -14.41
N HIS A 849 27.99 27.95 -14.56
CA HIS A 849 26.94 28.13 -15.58
C HIS A 849 25.69 28.71 -14.90
N THR A 850 25.13 29.80 -15.43
CA THR A 850 23.98 30.50 -14.82
C THR A 850 22.94 30.90 -15.87
N SER A 851 21.75 30.30 -15.80
CA SER A 851 20.58 30.64 -16.61
C SER A 851 19.73 31.71 -15.94
N PHE A 852 19.49 32.83 -16.62
CA PHE A 852 18.75 33.96 -16.05
C PHE A 852 17.23 33.79 -16.27
N GLY A 853 16.44 34.08 -15.23
CA GLY A 853 14.98 33.94 -15.22
C GLY A 853 14.25 35.28 -15.37
N ARG A 854 12.99 35.23 -15.80
CA ARG A 854 12.14 36.42 -15.91
C ARG A 854 11.52 36.77 -14.55
N ILE A 855 11.77 37.99 -14.07
CA ILE A 855 11.28 38.49 -12.78
C ILE A 855 10.33 39.66 -13.03
N TYR A 856 9.12 39.57 -12.46
CA TYR A 856 8.00 40.47 -12.78
C TYR A 856 7.63 41.37 -11.59
N THR A 857 7.62 42.68 -11.79
CA THR A 857 6.94 43.62 -10.87
C THR A 857 5.44 43.69 -11.17
N ALA A 858 5.05 43.49 -12.42
CA ALA A 858 3.67 43.26 -12.84
C ALA A 858 3.65 42.07 -13.83
N TYR A 859 2.86 41.04 -13.53
CA TYR A 859 2.75 39.85 -14.39
C TYR A 859 1.76 40.12 -15.53
N ASP A 860 2.17 39.83 -16.76
CA ASP A 860 1.40 40.09 -17.99
C ASP A 860 0.81 38.84 -18.65
N GLY A 861 0.94 37.67 -17.99
CA GLY A 861 0.49 36.38 -18.51
C GLY A 861 1.48 35.68 -19.44
N SER A 862 2.69 36.23 -19.63
CA SER A 862 3.75 35.56 -20.40
C SER A 862 4.28 34.29 -19.68
N ASP A 863 4.91 33.42 -20.48
CA ASP A 863 5.50 32.18 -19.99
C ASP A 863 6.71 32.46 -19.08
N LYS A 864 6.80 31.72 -17.97
CA LYS A 864 7.84 31.88 -16.94
C LYS A 864 9.00 30.90 -17.10
N ALA A 865 8.81 29.81 -17.85
CA ALA A 865 9.85 28.83 -18.12
C ALA A 865 10.81 29.31 -19.22
N GLU A 866 10.34 30.20 -20.11
CA GLU A 866 11.20 30.87 -21.09
C GLU A 866 12.34 31.65 -20.39
N PRO A 867 13.61 31.43 -20.79
CA PRO A 867 14.74 32.14 -20.21
C PRO A 867 14.71 33.65 -20.54
N LEU A 868 15.45 34.42 -19.74
CA LEU A 868 15.62 35.86 -19.95
C LEU A 868 16.61 36.16 -21.10
N CYS A 869 17.65 35.35 -21.23
CA CYS A 869 18.69 35.40 -22.25
C CYS A 869 19.41 34.05 -22.33
N ASP A 870 20.37 33.91 -23.25
CA ASP A 870 21.29 32.78 -23.28
C ASP A 870 22.06 32.63 -21.95
N ASP A 871 22.49 31.40 -21.67
CA ASP A 871 23.16 31.02 -20.40
C ASP A 871 24.56 31.66 -20.29
N GLU A 872 24.90 32.17 -19.10
CA GLU A 872 26.21 32.77 -18.84
C GLU A 872 27.19 31.74 -18.27
N VAL A 873 28.37 31.63 -18.89
CA VAL A 873 29.45 30.72 -18.46
C VAL A 873 30.63 31.53 -17.92
N VAL A 874 30.66 31.75 -16.61
CA VAL A 874 31.77 32.43 -15.92
C VAL A 874 32.91 31.43 -15.75
N SER A 875 34.05 31.66 -16.42
CA SER A 875 35.22 30.79 -16.36
C SER A 875 36.28 31.30 -15.40
N ASN A 876 36.79 30.40 -14.55
CA ASN A 876 37.94 30.62 -13.67
C ASN A 876 39.24 30.55 -14.49
N THR A 877 39.68 31.68 -15.06
CA THR A 877 40.88 31.77 -15.90
C THR A 877 42.09 32.33 -15.13
N PRO A 878 43.09 31.50 -14.75
CA PRO A 878 44.25 31.98 -14.02
C PRO A 878 45.11 32.90 -14.90
N GLY A 879 45.10 34.21 -14.61
CA GLY A 879 45.98 35.19 -15.25
C GLY A 879 45.40 36.00 -16.42
N VAL A 880 44.07 36.04 -16.61
CA VAL A 880 43.46 36.99 -17.57
C VAL A 880 43.30 38.37 -16.90
N ASP A 881 44.16 39.29 -17.34
CA ASP A 881 44.09 40.75 -17.18
C ASP A 881 43.83 41.33 -15.77
N SER A 882 44.94 41.68 -15.10
CA SER A 882 44.98 42.65 -13.99
C SER A 882 44.61 44.09 -14.39
N ASN A 883 43.99 44.27 -15.56
CA ASN A 883 43.49 45.53 -16.11
C ASN A 883 41.95 45.55 -16.27
N ASN A 884 41.25 44.44 -16.00
CA ASN A 884 39.79 44.40 -16.05
C ASN A 884 39.19 45.23 -14.90
N THR A 885 38.46 46.28 -15.25
CA THR A 885 37.78 47.18 -14.29
C THR A 885 36.45 46.63 -13.77
N THR A 886 35.99 45.48 -14.27
CA THR A 886 34.78 44.79 -13.81
C THR A 886 35.10 43.81 -12.67
N PRO A 887 34.41 43.89 -11.51
CA PRO A 887 34.63 42.96 -10.42
C PRO A 887 34.16 41.53 -10.77
N PRO A 888 34.84 40.49 -10.26
CA PRO A 888 34.50 39.10 -10.56
C PRO A 888 33.15 38.70 -9.95
N ILE A 889 32.37 37.93 -10.71
CA ILE A 889 31.01 37.52 -10.33
C ILE A 889 31.02 36.41 -9.25
N PHE A 890 31.99 35.50 -9.32
CA PHE A 890 32.21 34.42 -8.35
C PHE A 890 33.72 34.25 -8.13
N LEU A 891 34.14 34.02 -6.88
CA LEU A 891 35.53 33.81 -6.50
C LEU A 891 35.75 32.36 -6.05
N TRP A 892 36.50 31.59 -6.83
CA TRP A 892 36.99 30.28 -6.40
C TRP A 892 38.06 30.42 -5.30
N GLY A 893 39.04 31.31 -5.47
CA GLY A 893 40.22 31.41 -4.61
C GLY A 893 41.29 30.35 -4.92
N PRO A 894 42.52 30.48 -4.37
CA PRO A 894 43.55 29.47 -4.56
C PRO A 894 43.06 28.13 -3.99
N ASN A 895 43.30 27.04 -4.72
CA ASN A 895 42.80 25.69 -4.39
C ASN A 895 41.27 25.57 -4.15
N ASN A 896 40.47 26.54 -4.61
CA ASN A 896 39.02 26.68 -4.35
C ASN A 896 38.67 27.02 -2.88
N GLU A 897 39.55 27.70 -2.15
CA GLU A 897 39.32 28.01 -0.74
C GLU A 897 38.20 29.05 -0.51
N PHE A 898 38.03 30.08 -1.34
CA PHE A 898 37.03 31.14 -1.06
C PHE A 898 35.62 30.70 -1.43
N ARG A 899 35.42 30.21 -2.67
CA ARG A 899 34.16 29.65 -3.21
C ARG A 899 32.92 30.51 -2.90
N THR A 900 33.02 31.82 -3.13
CA THR A 900 32.05 32.87 -2.77
C THR A 900 31.44 33.59 -3.97
N LEU A 901 30.12 33.71 -4.00
CA LEU A 901 29.37 34.59 -4.91
C LEU A 901 29.53 36.05 -4.49
N GLN A 902 29.75 36.95 -5.45
CA GLN A 902 30.16 38.33 -5.17
C GLN A 902 29.04 39.35 -5.36
N PHE A 903 28.83 40.17 -4.34
CA PHE A 903 27.87 41.27 -4.31
C PHE A 903 28.62 42.59 -4.11
N PRO A 904 28.18 43.71 -4.75
CA PRO A 904 26.99 43.83 -5.60
C PRO A 904 27.18 43.33 -7.06
N ALA A 905 28.38 42.88 -7.44
CA ALA A 905 28.73 42.51 -8.83
C ALA A 905 27.73 41.58 -9.53
N TRP A 906 27.33 40.47 -8.90
CA TRP A 906 26.34 39.54 -9.45
C TRP A 906 24.93 40.15 -9.52
N SER A 907 24.53 40.91 -8.49
CA SER A 907 23.19 41.53 -8.43
C SER A 907 23.01 42.69 -9.43
N ASP A 908 24.08 43.40 -9.76
CA ASP A 908 24.07 44.46 -10.76
C ASP A 908 24.02 43.89 -12.19
N ASN A 909 24.74 42.79 -12.47
CA ASN A 909 24.62 42.02 -13.72
C ASN A 909 23.17 41.50 -13.91
N LEU A 910 22.58 40.90 -12.87
CA LEU A 910 21.17 40.49 -12.87
C LEU A 910 20.21 41.66 -13.18
N LEU A 911 20.40 42.81 -12.54
CA LEU A 911 19.58 44.00 -12.79
C LEU A 911 19.73 44.50 -14.24
N GLN A 912 20.96 44.57 -14.76
CA GLN A 912 21.24 44.99 -16.12
C GLN A 912 20.56 44.07 -17.15
N LYS A 913 20.64 42.75 -16.95
CA LYS A 913 19.96 41.76 -17.82
C LYS A 913 18.44 41.88 -17.77
N LEU A 914 17.85 42.07 -16.58
CA LEU A 914 16.40 42.28 -16.43
C LEU A 914 15.94 43.58 -17.10
N GLN A 915 16.72 44.66 -17.01
CA GLN A 915 16.40 45.93 -17.65
C GLN A 915 16.58 45.91 -19.18
N ALA A 916 17.50 45.08 -19.70
CA ALA A 916 17.75 44.94 -21.14
C ALA A 916 16.77 43.99 -21.85
N ASN A 917 16.44 42.85 -21.22
CA ASN A 917 15.85 41.70 -21.92
C ASN A 917 14.38 41.38 -21.52
N MET A 918 13.81 42.03 -20.49
CA MET A 918 12.40 41.80 -20.13
C MET A 918 11.45 42.32 -21.22
N PRO A 919 10.36 41.58 -21.57
CA PRO A 919 9.47 41.95 -22.65
C PRO A 919 8.69 43.24 -22.35
N SER A 920 8.77 44.19 -23.28
CA SER A 920 8.10 45.51 -23.23
C SER A 920 6.68 45.45 -23.81
N THR A 921 5.80 44.69 -23.16
CA THR A 921 4.37 44.61 -23.51
C THR A 921 3.63 45.90 -23.07
N LYS A 922 2.29 45.95 -23.24
CA LYS A 922 1.47 47.13 -22.91
C LYS A 922 1.50 47.51 -21.41
N LEU A 923 1.97 46.61 -20.56
CA LEU A 923 2.22 46.83 -19.13
C LEU A 923 3.74 46.84 -18.90
N LYS A 924 4.22 47.67 -17.98
CA LYS A 924 5.64 47.65 -17.59
C LYS A 924 5.91 46.44 -16.70
N THR A 925 6.27 45.33 -17.33
CA THR A 925 6.53 44.01 -16.72
C THR A 925 7.55 44.06 -15.58
N PHE A 926 8.65 44.78 -15.79
CA PHE A 926 9.69 45.05 -14.79
C PHE A 926 9.98 46.55 -14.64
N ASP A 927 9.94 47.05 -13.41
CA ASP A 927 10.13 48.47 -13.08
C ASP A 927 11.33 48.77 -12.15
N SER A 928 12.08 47.75 -11.67
CA SER A 928 13.12 48.03 -10.67
C SER A 928 14.28 48.86 -11.23
N LYS A 929 14.70 49.84 -10.43
CA LYS A 929 15.84 50.74 -10.71
C LYS A 929 17.12 50.33 -9.98
N GLU A 930 16.96 49.54 -8.92
CA GLU A 930 17.99 49.10 -7.99
C GLU A 930 17.85 47.58 -7.82
N ALA A 931 18.97 46.89 -7.57
CA ALA A 931 18.96 45.50 -7.17
C ALA A 931 18.50 45.39 -5.71
N THR A 932 17.78 44.31 -5.38
CA THR A 932 17.24 44.10 -4.02
C THR A 932 17.35 42.63 -3.65
N SER A 933 17.43 42.33 -2.35
CA SER A 933 17.46 40.96 -1.83
C SER A 933 16.27 40.09 -2.29
N ALA A 934 15.10 40.70 -2.56
CA ALA A 934 13.95 40.01 -3.13
C ALA A 934 14.19 39.55 -4.58
N ILE A 935 14.83 40.38 -5.41
CA ILE A 935 15.19 40.04 -6.80
C ILE A 935 16.32 39.01 -6.82
N VAL A 936 17.32 39.18 -5.95
CA VAL A 936 18.43 38.23 -5.76
C VAL A 936 17.89 36.87 -5.31
N GLY A 937 17.02 36.85 -4.30
CA GLY A 937 16.35 35.65 -3.82
C GLY A 937 15.63 34.91 -4.95
N ILE A 938 14.72 35.58 -5.67
CA ILE A 938 13.94 34.96 -6.76
C ILE A 938 14.83 34.37 -7.88
N GLN A 939 16.02 34.92 -8.15
CA GLN A 939 16.95 34.36 -9.14
C GLN A 939 17.85 33.23 -8.58
N LEU A 940 18.24 33.28 -7.31
CA LEU A 940 18.99 32.19 -6.65
C LEU A 940 18.09 31.01 -6.26
N THR A 941 16.77 31.20 -6.23
CA THR A 941 15.78 30.14 -6.06
C THR A 941 15.95 29.02 -7.09
N SER A 942 16.13 27.78 -6.64
CA SER A 942 16.24 26.62 -7.53
C SER A 942 14.98 26.45 -8.38
N ARG A 943 15.15 26.36 -9.71
CA ARG A 943 14.05 26.18 -10.67
C ARG A 943 13.29 24.88 -10.37
N ILE A 944 11.98 24.99 -10.12
CA ILE A 944 11.10 23.84 -9.91
C ILE A 944 11.03 23.03 -11.21
N CYS A 945 11.56 21.81 -11.20
CA CYS A 945 11.44 20.87 -12.29
C CYS A 945 10.00 20.32 -12.37
N GLU A 946 9.46 20.29 -13.58
CA GLU A 946 8.15 19.74 -13.91
C GLU A 946 8.28 18.76 -15.08
N LEU A 947 7.81 17.53 -14.89
CA LEU A 947 7.64 16.54 -15.96
C LEU A 947 6.17 16.51 -16.36
N HIS A 948 5.85 16.92 -17.60
CA HIS A 948 4.49 16.85 -18.15
C HIS A 948 4.42 15.83 -19.29
N ILE A 949 3.65 14.77 -19.08
CA ILE A 949 3.35 13.70 -20.02
C ILE A 949 1.97 13.94 -20.62
N THR A 950 1.86 14.02 -21.94
CA THR A 950 0.59 14.30 -22.66
C THR A 950 0.21 13.18 -23.63
N THR A 951 -1.09 12.86 -23.74
CA THR A 951 -1.60 11.88 -24.72
C THR A 951 -1.60 12.46 -26.14
N SER A 952 -1.19 11.68 -27.15
CA SER A 952 -1.16 12.12 -28.55
C SER A 952 -2.54 12.07 -29.23
N GLU A 953 -2.84 13.07 -30.05
CA GLU A 953 -4.12 13.21 -30.78
C GLU A 953 -4.38 12.06 -31.77
N SER A 954 -3.33 11.42 -32.28
CA SER A 954 -3.43 10.32 -33.25
C SER A 954 -4.06 9.03 -32.70
N ILE A 955 -4.26 8.91 -31.38
CA ILE A 955 -4.92 7.77 -30.72
C ILE A 955 -6.44 7.99 -30.62
N GLN A 956 -6.94 9.21 -30.82
CA GLN A 956 -8.32 9.60 -30.48
C GLN A 956 -9.41 9.09 -31.44
N SER A 957 -9.05 8.44 -32.56
CA SER A 957 -9.98 8.14 -33.67
C SER A 957 -10.25 6.65 -33.94
N SER A 958 -9.64 5.72 -33.19
CA SER A 958 -9.55 4.30 -33.56
C SER A 958 -10.10 3.30 -32.54
N LEU A 959 -10.74 3.76 -31.46
CA LEU A 959 -11.11 2.92 -30.31
C LEU A 959 -12.62 2.87 -30.07
N THR A 960 -13.14 1.66 -29.79
CA THR A 960 -14.52 1.42 -29.37
C THR A 960 -14.79 1.98 -27.97
N PRO A 961 -15.99 2.53 -27.70
CA PRO A 961 -16.31 3.11 -26.41
C PRO A 961 -16.41 2.05 -25.30
N LEU A 962 -15.74 2.29 -24.18
CA LEU A 962 -15.81 1.44 -22.97
C LEU A 962 -17.14 1.64 -22.22
N GLY A 963 -18.11 0.77 -22.46
CA GLY A 963 -18.93 0.28 -21.34
C GLY A 963 -18.05 -0.63 -20.45
N ASP A 964 -18.25 -0.73 -19.14
CA ASP A 964 -19.37 -0.26 -18.33
C ASP A 964 -18.85 0.29 -16.98
N VAL A 965 -19.72 0.81 -16.11
CA VAL A 965 -19.33 1.10 -14.71
C VAL A 965 -18.85 -0.19 -14.04
N ARG A 966 -17.61 -0.17 -13.52
CA ARG A 966 -16.94 -1.33 -12.92
C ARG A 966 -17.85 -2.00 -11.89
N SER A 967 -18.12 -3.28 -12.08
CA SER A 967 -19.01 -4.09 -11.24
C SER A 967 -18.50 -5.53 -11.14
N LEU A 968 -18.88 -6.21 -10.06
CA LEU A 968 -18.51 -7.59 -9.76
C LEU A 968 -19.32 -8.57 -10.62
N TRP A 969 -18.69 -9.64 -11.08
CA TRP A 969 -19.40 -10.72 -11.78
C TRP A 969 -20.46 -11.39 -10.89
N ILE A 970 -21.64 -11.56 -11.46
CA ILE A 970 -22.80 -12.22 -10.86
C ILE A 970 -23.28 -13.27 -11.88
N PRO A 971 -23.66 -14.49 -11.47
CA PRO A 971 -24.22 -15.48 -12.39
C PRO A 971 -25.48 -14.91 -13.09
N PRO A 972 -25.60 -15.06 -14.42
CA PRO A 972 -26.75 -14.55 -15.16
C PRO A 972 -28.05 -15.14 -14.61
N SER A 973 -29.05 -14.28 -14.41
CA SER A 973 -30.33 -14.67 -13.82
C SER A 973 -31.08 -15.63 -14.76
N ALA A 974 -31.04 -16.94 -14.48
CA ALA A 974 -31.74 -17.98 -15.24
C ALA A 974 -33.28 -17.98 -15.06
N LEU A 975 -33.88 -16.79 -15.02
CA LEU A 975 -35.29 -16.52 -14.70
C LEU A 975 -36.06 -15.85 -15.86
N HIS A 976 -35.57 -15.98 -17.11
CA HIS A 976 -36.28 -15.39 -18.27
C HIS A 976 -36.21 -16.13 -19.62
N GLU A 977 -35.63 -17.32 -19.70
CA GLU A 977 -35.63 -18.13 -20.94
C GLU A 977 -36.26 -19.53 -20.81
N LEU A 978 -36.78 -19.89 -19.63
CA LEU A 978 -37.47 -21.18 -19.40
C LEU A 978 -39.01 -21.08 -19.42
N GLU A 979 -39.58 -19.89 -19.65
CA GLU A 979 -41.05 -19.70 -19.63
C GLU A 979 -41.75 -19.91 -21.00
N THR A 980 -41.03 -20.01 -22.11
CA THR A 980 -41.62 -20.03 -23.47
C THR A 980 -41.16 -21.16 -24.40
N GLN A 981 -40.52 -22.23 -23.88
CA GLN A 981 -40.40 -23.49 -24.61
C GLN A 981 -40.96 -24.68 -23.82
N SER A 982 -42.22 -25.01 -24.09
CA SER A 982 -42.89 -26.22 -23.60
C SER A 982 -42.39 -27.49 -24.32
N ILE A 983 -41.09 -27.78 -24.23
CA ILE A 983 -40.55 -29.06 -24.65
C ILE A 983 -41.07 -30.11 -23.66
N GLN A 984 -41.90 -31.04 -24.16
CA GLN A 984 -42.35 -32.20 -23.40
C GLN A 984 -41.22 -33.22 -23.24
N ALA A 985 -40.15 -32.83 -22.54
CA ALA A 985 -39.12 -33.73 -22.08
C ALA A 985 -39.72 -34.59 -20.96
N THR A 986 -40.23 -35.77 -21.32
CA THR A 986 -40.69 -36.81 -20.39
C THR A 986 -39.50 -37.45 -19.67
N ALA A 987 -38.79 -36.64 -18.88
CA ALA A 987 -37.76 -37.04 -17.95
C ALA A 987 -38.38 -37.85 -16.81
N ALA A 988 -38.67 -39.13 -17.11
CA ALA A 988 -39.28 -40.06 -16.18
C ALA A 988 -38.35 -40.28 -14.98
N ARG A 989 -38.63 -39.55 -13.89
CA ARG A 989 -38.02 -39.76 -12.57
C ARG A 989 -38.31 -41.20 -12.14
N ARG A 990 -37.38 -42.13 -12.39
CA ARG A 990 -37.41 -43.45 -11.78
C ARG A 990 -37.21 -43.26 -10.27
N PRO A 991 -38.16 -43.63 -9.41
CA PRO A 991 -37.90 -43.63 -7.98
C PRO A 991 -36.83 -44.68 -7.66
N ILE A 992 -35.92 -44.37 -6.74
CA ILE A 992 -34.81 -45.27 -6.36
C ILE A 992 -35.32 -46.52 -5.60
N THR A 993 -36.57 -46.49 -5.14
CA THR A 993 -37.37 -47.66 -4.75
C THR A 993 -38.62 -47.76 -5.60
N ALA A 994 -38.77 -48.85 -6.36
CA ALA A 994 -40.08 -49.24 -6.89
C ALA A 994 -40.96 -49.77 -5.75
N PRO A 995 -42.28 -49.49 -5.74
CA PRO A 995 -43.19 -50.18 -4.85
C PRO A 995 -43.14 -51.69 -5.13
N LEU A 996 -43.00 -52.48 -4.07
CA LEU A 996 -42.93 -53.93 -4.18
C LEU A 996 -44.32 -54.48 -4.51
N LEU A 997 -44.50 -55.02 -5.73
CA LEU A 997 -45.68 -55.82 -6.07
C LEU A 997 -45.86 -56.98 -5.06
N PRO A 998 -47.10 -57.44 -4.81
CA PRO A 998 -47.38 -58.55 -3.91
C PRO A 998 -46.52 -59.80 -4.21
N PRO A 999 -46.29 -60.69 -3.22
CA PRO A 999 -45.42 -61.86 -3.40
C PRO A 999 -45.84 -62.79 -4.56
N GLU A 1000 -47.13 -62.81 -4.88
CA GLU A 1000 -47.77 -63.78 -5.77
C GLU A 1000 -47.58 -63.48 -7.27
N GLU A 1001 -47.30 -62.23 -7.66
CA GLU A 1001 -47.24 -61.81 -9.08
C GLU A 1001 -45.83 -61.84 -9.69
N ARG A 1002 -44.80 -62.29 -8.96
CA ARG A 1002 -43.40 -62.16 -9.38
C ARG A 1002 -42.88 -63.36 -10.18
N GLN A 1003 -43.14 -63.36 -11.49
CA GLN A 1003 -42.49 -64.29 -12.41
C GLN A 1003 -41.03 -63.90 -12.70
N ARG A 1004 -40.14 -64.90 -12.89
CA ARG A 1004 -38.78 -64.66 -13.39
C ARG A 1004 -38.82 -64.41 -14.90
N MET A 1005 -38.19 -63.33 -15.37
CA MET A 1005 -37.90 -63.15 -16.79
C MET A 1005 -36.82 -64.15 -17.26
N PRO A 1006 -36.88 -64.64 -18.51
CA PRO A 1006 -35.82 -65.47 -19.09
C PRO A 1006 -34.57 -64.63 -19.41
N GLU A 1007 -33.43 -65.32 -19.49
CA GLU A 1007 -32.12 -64.72 -19.71
C GLU A 1007 -31.93 -64.30 -21.18
N VAL A 1008 -31.52 -63.04 -21.40
CA VAL A 1008 -31.31 -62.47 -22.74
C VAL A 1008 -29.82 -62.50 -23.08
N ALA A 1009 -29.49 -62.96 -24.30
CA ALA A 1009 -28.12 -63.20 -24.73
C ALA A 1009 -27.21 -61.95 -24.69
N THR A 1010 -25.94 -62.17 -24.35
CA THR A 1010 -24.93 -61.12 -24.21
C THR A 1010 -24.54 -60.47 -25.54
N VAL A 1011 -24.78 -59.16 -25.66
CA VAL A 1011 -24.11 -58.28 -26.62
C VAL A 1011 -22.73 -57.91 -26.04
N PRO A 1012 -21.63 -57.91 -26.84
CA PRO A 1012 -20.32 -57.46 -26.35
C PRO A 1012 -20.37 -55.99 -25.93
N ALA A 1013 -19.86 -55.69 -24.74
CA ALA A 1013 -19.84 -54.33 -24.20
C ALA A 1013 -18.78 -53.46 -24.90
N SER A 1014 -19.20 -52.28 -25.37
CA SER A 1014 -18.30 -51.14 -25.55
C SER A 1014 -18.13 -50.43 -24.20
N ASP A 1015 -16.90 -50.00 -23.90
CA ASP A 1015 -16.59 -49.38 -22.61
C ASP A 1015 -17.26 -47.99 -22.45
N PRO A 1016 -17.81 -47.68 -21.26
CA PRO A 1016 -18.38 -46.36 -20.99
C PRO A 1016 -17.28 -45.29 -20.80
N PRO A 1017 -17.54 -44.02 -21.18
CA PRO A 1017 -16.51 -42.97 -21.34
C PRO A 1017 -15.95 -42.39 -20.02
N HIS A 1018 -16.07 -43.10 -18.91
CA HIS A 1018 -15.49 -42.75 -17.60
C HIS A 1018 -14.37 -43.72 -17.16
N GLN A 1019 -13.91 -44.63 -18.02
CA GLN A 1019 -12.60 -45.28 -17.88
C GLN A 1019 -11.45 -44.35 -18.33
N ASN A 1020 -11.24 -43.24 -17.63
CA ASN A 1020 -9.89 -42.65 -17.60
C ASN A 1020 -9.05 -43.47 -16.62
N ALA A 1021 -7.84 -43.86 -17.05
CA ALA A 1021 -7.10 -44.94 -16.43
C ALA A 1021 -6.88 -44.73 -14.92
N ALA A 1022 -7.36 -45.68 -14.11
CA ALA A 1022 -6.85 -45.84 -12.75
C ALA A 1022 -5.33 -45.94 -12.82
N ARG A 1023 -4.62 -45.02 -12.15
CA ARG A 1023 -3.15 -44.88 -12.23
C ARG A 1023 -2.54 -46.26 -12.10
N ALA A 1024 -1.91 -46.74 -13.18
CA ALA A 1024 -1.32 -48.07 -13.16
C ALA A 1024 -0.37 -48.16 -11.95
N PRO A 1025 -0.33 -49.30 -11.23
CA PRO A 1025 0.70 -49.51 -10.24
C PRO A 1025 2.05 -49.21 -10.87
N SER A 1026 2.98 -48.62 -10.11
CA SER A 1026 4.31 -48.29 -10.65
C SER A 1026 4.90 -49.51 -11.37
N ALA A 1027 5.73 -49.30 -12.39
CA ALA A 1027 6.24 -50.43 -13.19
C ALA A 1027 6.83 -51.55 -12.30
N GLN A 1028 7.43 -51.19 -11.16
CA GLN A 1028 7.90 -52.08 -10.11
C GLN A 1028 6.77 -52.86 -9.39
N ILE A 1029 5.67 -52.21 -8.98
CA ILE A 1029 4.53 -52.91 -8.34
C ILE A 1029 3.80 -53.80 -9.36
N LYS A 1030 3.65 -53.37 -10.61
CA LYS A 1030 3.13 -54.21 -11.70
C LYS A 1030 4.02 -55.44 -11.90
N GLN A 1031 5.33 -55.24 -12.08
CA GLN A 1031 6.31 -56.32 -12.18
C GLN A 1031 6.33 -57.24 -10.95
N PHE A 1032 6.04 -56.73 -9.74
CA PHE A 1032 5.93 -57.55 -8.54
C PHE A 1032 4.66 -58.41 -8.54
N ALA A 1033 3.50 -57.82 -8.88
CA ALA A 1033 2.24 -58.55 -9.02
C ALA A 1033 2.35 -59.64 -10.10
N ASP A 1034 2.95 -59.31 -11.24
CA ASP A 1034 3.18 -60.24 -12.35
C ASP A 1034 4.19 -61.35 -11.97
N ARG A 1035 5.27 -61.03 -11.23
CA ARG A 1035 6.26 -62.03 -10.73
C ARG A 1035 5.73 -62.93 -9.61
N VAL A 1036 4.76 -62.49 -8.81
CA VAL A 1036 4.11 -63.34 -7.79
C VAL A 1036 3.09 -64.29 -8.44
N MET A 1037 2.50 -63.92 -9.59
CA MET A 1037 1.58 -64.77 -10.35
C MET A 1037 2.26 -65.95 -11.08
N THR A 1038 3.60 -65.99 -11.15
CA THR A 1038 4.36 -67.03 -11.88
C THR A 1038 4.99 -68.12 -10.99
N SER A 1039 4.49 -68.34 -9.76
CA SER A 1039 4.88 -69.54 -9.01
C SER A 1039 4.09 -70.76 -9.50
N GLU A 1040 4.77 -71.73 -10.11
CA GLU A 1040 4.19 -73.06 -10.39
C GLU A 1040 3.81 -73.74 -9.07
N ILE A 1041 2.52 -74.06 -8.93
CA ILE A 1041 1.93 -74.86 -7.84
C ILE A 1041 0.87 -75.75 -8.49
N GLU A 1042 0.80 -77.00 -8.02
CA GLU A 1042 0.18 -78.14 -8.70
C GLU A 1042 -1.35 -78.05 -8.85
N ASP A 1043 -1.90 -78.68 -9.91
CA ASP A 1043 -3.34 -78.80 -10.14
C ASP A 1043 -4.00 -79.75 -9.11
N GLY A 1044 -4.39 -79.20 -7.96
CA GLY A 1044 -5.18 -79.89 -6.93
C GLY A 1044 -6.70 -79.71 -7.13
N PRO A 1045 -7.50 -80.78 -7.22
CA PRO A 1045 -8.95 -80.67 -7.39
C PRO A 1045 -9.66 -80.24 -6.09
N ALA A 1046 -10.63 -79.32 -6.21
CA ALA A 1046 -11.57 -78.89 -5.17
C ALA A 1046 -10.95 -78.42 -3.83
N GLY A 1047 -10.42 -77.18 -3.82
CA GLY A 1047 -9.98 -76.48 -2.60
C GLY A 1047 -10.72 -75.15 -2.36
N LEU A 1048 -10.62 -74.62 -1.14
CA LEU A 1048 -11.09 -73.27 -0.80
C LEU A 1048 -10.12 -72.20 -1.33
N PRO A 1049 -10.58 -70.96 -1.59
CA PRO A 1049 -9.67 -69.84 -1.88
C PRO A 1049 -8.73 -69.62 -0.69
N SER A 1050 -7.47 -69.32 -0.97
CA SER A 1050 -6.43 -69.20 0.06
C SER A 1050 -5.52 -68.00 -0.19
N TYR A 1051 -5.26 -67.22 0.85
CA TYR A 1051 -4.47 -65.99 0.79
C TYR A 1051 -3.10 -66.13 1.48
N ALA A 1052 -2.08 -65.54 0.85
CA ALA A 1052 -0.79 -65.25 1.46
C ALA A 1052 -0.79 -63.81 2.00
N LEU A 1053 0.03 -63.55 3.03
CA LEU A 1053 0.33 -62.21 3.55
C LEU A 1053 1.83 -61.92 3.43
N GLY A 1054 2.18 -60.85 2.72
CA GLY A 1054 3.50 -60.24 2.72
C GLY A 1054 3.52 -58.97 3.59
N ILE A 1055 4.65 -58.71 4.26
CA ILE A 1055 4.89 -57.48 5.01
C ILE A 1055 6.28 -56.95 4.67
N PHE A 1056 6.36 -55.68 4.30
CA PHE A 1056 7.59 -55.00 3.88
C PHE A 1056 7.52 -53.49 4.19
N PRO A 1057 8.67 -52.81 4.40
CA PRO A 1057 8.70 -51.37 4.64
C PRO A 1057 8.41 -50.58 3.36
N VAL A 1058 7.83 -49.39 3.49
CA VAL A 1058 7.68 -48.46 2.35
C VAL A 1058 9.07 -48.03 1.86
N GLY A 1059 9.37 -48.29 0.59
CA GLY A 1059 10.62 -47.88 -0.07
C GLY A 1059 11.71 -48.96 -0.21
N SER A 1060 11.45 -50.22 0.16
CA SER A 1060 12.39 -51.31 -0.14
C SER A 1060 12.54 -51.53 -1.65
N PHE A 1061 13.77 -51.44 -2.18
CA PHE A 1061 14.07 -51.83 -3.55
C PHE A 1061 13.86 -53.34 -3.74
N VAL A 1062 13.27 -53.70 -4.89
CA VAL A 1062 13.19 -55.09 -5.36
C VAL A 1062 14.31 -55.29 -6.38
N ASP A 1063 15.35 -56.04 -6.01
CA ASP A 1063 16.45 -56.31 -6.93
C ASP A 1063 15.99 -57.12 -8.15
N GLY A 1064 16.56 -56.77 -9.30
CA GLY A 1064 16.01 -57.15 -10.60
C GLY A 1064 16.22 -58.62 -11.00
N GLY A 1065 17.15 -59.35 -10.37
CA GLY A 1065 17.60 -60.66 -10.86
C GLY A 1065 17.77 -61.72 -9.76
N GLY A 1066 17.41 -62.96 -10.12
CA GLY A 1066 17.47 -64.15 -9.26
C GLY A 1066 16.10 -64.78 -9.02
N GLU A 1067 15.97 -66.08 -9.25
CA GLU A 1067 14.71 -66.84 -9.13
C GLU A 1067 14.34 -67.20 -7.67
N SER A 1068 15.01 -66.58 -6.69
CA SER A 1068 14.68 -66.74 -5.28
C SER A 1068 13.56 -65.78 -4.89
N ARG A 1069 12.54 -66.30 -4.20
CA ARG A 1069 11.39 -65.51 -3.71
C ARG A 1069 11.89 -64.27 -2.96
N PRO A 1070 11.33 -63.06 -3.20
CA PRO A 1070 11.75 -61.84 -2.51
C PRO A 1070 11.61 -62.04 -1.00
N SER A 1071 12.73 -62.07 -0.28
CA SER A 1071 12.72 -62.40 1.14
C SER A 1071 12.04 -61.28 1.92
N ALA A 1072 10.81 -61.50 2.38
CA ALA A 1072 10.04 -60.55 3.17
C ALA A 1072 10.71 -60.31 4.54
N TYR A 1073 11.60 -59.32 4.58
CA TYR A 1073 12.22 -58.84 5.80
C TYR A 1073 11.75 -57.42 6.13
N VAL A 1074 11.51 -57.19 7.42
CA VAL A 1074 11.25 -55.87 7.98
C VAL A 1074 12.51 -55.44 8.74
N PRO A 1075 13.11 -54.28 8.41
CA PRO A 1075 14.31 -53.82 9.12
C PRO A 1075 13.96 -53.36 10.53
N MET A 1076 14.84 -53.61 11.50
CA MET A 1076 14.68 -53.22 12.93
C MET A 1076 14.96 -51.72 13.16
N THR A 1077 14.40 -50.86 12.31
CA THR A 1077 14.47 -49.39 12.39
C THR A 1077 13.36 -48.85 13.28
N ARG A 1078 13.61 -47.71 13.95
CA ARG A 1078 12.62 -47.04 14.81
C ARG A 1078 11.73 -46.14 13.96
N ARG A 1079 10.41 -46.33 14.08
CA ARG A 1079 9.33 -45.62 13.34
C ARG A 1079 9.47 -45.66 11.81
N GLN A 1080 8.78 -46.61 11.18
CA GLN A 1080 8.67 -46.73 9.73
C GLN A 1080 7.24 -47.11 9.31
N ASP A 1081 6.92 -46.91 8.04
CA ASP A 1081 5.63 -47.30 7.47
C ASP A 1081 5.74 -48.73 6.90
N LEU A 1082 4.81 -49.61 7.27
CA LEU A 1082 4.76 -51.00 6.81
C LEU A 1082 3.58 -51.24 5.88
N VAL A 1083 3.82 -51.86 4.74
CA VAL A 1083 2.78 -52.35 3.84
C VAL A 1083 2.44 -53.78 4.21
N PHE A 1084 1.15 -54.05 4.38
CA PHE A 1084 0.57 -55.39 4.50
C PHE A 1084 -0.10 -55.69 3.16
N SER A 1085 0.34 -56.74 2.46
CA SER A 1085 -0.16 -57.13 1.14
C SER A 1085 -0.73 -58.54 1.19
N VAL A 1086 -2.03 -58.68 0.88
CA VAL A 1086 -2.77 -59.95 0.94
C VAL A 1086 -3.07 -60.41 -0.49
N THR A 1087 -2.52 -61.54 -0.92
CA THR A 1087 -2.58 -62.02 -2.31
C THR A 1087 -3.21 -63.41 -2.42
N LEU A 1088 -4.07 -63.62 -3.41
CA LEU A 1088 -4.76 -64.89 -3.65
C LEU A 1088 -3.78 -65.91 -4.26
N MET A 1089 -3.51 -67.00 -3.55
CA MET A 1089 -2.54 -68.03 -3.97
C MET A 1089 -3.06 -68.95 -5.07
N ASN A 1090 -4.37 -69.16 -5.16
CA ASN A 1090 -5.02 -70.02 -6.15
C ASN A 1090 -5.95 -69.22 -7.11
N PRO A 1091 -5.42 -68.29 -7.93
CA PRO A 1091 -6.21 -67.39 -8.77
C PRO A 1091 -6.92 -68.07 -9.95
N LYS A 1092 -6.65 -69.36 -10.20
CA LYS A 1092 -7.33 -70.22 -11.19
C LYS A 1092 -8.49 -71.05 -10.61
N LEU A 1093 -8.76 -70.95 -9.30
CA LEU A 1093 -9.80 -71.74 -8.64
C LEU A 1093 -11.18 -71.50 -9.28
N VAL A 1094 -11.95 -72.57 -9.44
CA VAL A 1094 -13.35 -72.55 -9.90
C VAL A 1094 -14.27 -72.84 -8.72
N GLY A 1095 -15.19 -71.92 -8.41
CA GLY A 1095 -16.12 -71.99 -7.29
C GLY A 1095 -16.83 -70.66 -7.06
N THR A 1096 -17.77 -70.63 -6.12
CA THR A 1096 -18.74 -69.53 -5.90
C THR A 1096 -18.59 -68.84 -4.54
N PHE A 1097 -17.38 -68.88 -3.96
CA PHE A 1097 -17.08 -68.40 -2.61
C PHE A 1097 -17.08 -66.86 -2.48
N HIS A 1098 -17.70 -66.37 -1.40
CA HIS A 1098 -17.75 -64.95 -1.07
C HIS A 1098 -16.94 -64.65 0.20
N ILE A 1099 -16.05 -63.66 0.14
CA ILE A 1099 -15.30 -63.18 1.31
C ILE A 1099 -16.24 -62.34 2.16
N ASP A 1100 -16.42 -62.73 3.43
CA ASP A 1100 -17.15 -61.93 4.42
C ASP A 1100 -16.18 -61.03 5.19
N GLU A 1101 -15.06 -61.59 5.66
CA GLU A 1101 -14.02 -60.84 6.36
C GLU A 1101 -12.65 -61.53 6.24
N ILE A 1102 -11.56 -60.75 6.15
CA ILE A 1102 -10.20 -61.23 6.39
C ILE A 1102 -9.63 -60.51 7.62
N ARG A 1103 -9.13 -61.26 8.60
CA ARG A 1103 -8.53 -60.75 9.84
C ARG A 1103 -7.03 -60.98 9.85
N ILE A 1104 -6.25 -59.96 10.19
CA ILE A 1104 -4.80 -60.09 10.44
C ILE A 1104 -4.53 -59.77 11.91
N LEU A 1105 -3.99 -60.75 12.62
CA LEU A 1105 -3.65 -60.66 14.04
C LEU A 1105 -2.13 -60.55 14.19
N VAL A 1106 -1.67 -59.37 14.61
CA VAL A 1106 -0.27 -59.07 14.89
C VAL A 1106 -0.07 -59.07 16.41
N PRO A 1107 0.60 -60.07 17.01
CA PRO A 1107 0.85 -60.07 18.45
C PRO A 1107 1.84 -58.97 18.82
N MET A 1108 1.59 -58.30 19.94
CA MET A 1108 2.40 -57.21 20.46
C MET A 1108 3.00 -57.55 21.82
N GLY A 1109 4.15 -56.96 22.15
CA GLY A 1109 4.83 -57.20 23.41
C GLY A 1109 6.25 -56.65 23.46
N GLU A 1110 6.85 -56.67 24.65
CA GLU A 1110 8.25 -56.27 24.85
C GLU A 1110 9.21 -57.19 24.07
N PRO A 1111 10.34 -56.67 23.56
CA PRO A 1111 11.37 -57.50 22.92
C PRO A 1111 12.06 -58.41 23.95
N GLN A 1112 11.70 -59.70 23.95
CA GLN A 1112 12.35 -60.72 24.77
C GLN A 1112 13.46 -61.44 23.99
N PRO A 1113 14.55 -61.91 24.65
CA PRO A 1113 15.63 -62.63 23.96
C PRO A 1113 15.23 -64.05 23.54
N ASN A 1114 14.28 -64.67 24.26
CA ASN A 1114 13.71 -65.97 23.92
C ASN A 1114 12.38 -65.80 23.18
N ARG A 1115 12.00 -66.79 22.36
CA ARG A 1115 10.69 -66.82 21.66
C ARG A 1115 9.53 -66.75 22.66
N PRO A 1116 8.40 -66.09 22.34
CA PRO A 1116 8.01 -65.54 21.04
C PRO A 1116 8.67 -64.20 20.67
N ILE A 1117 8.79 -63.95 19.37
CA ILE A 1117 9.28 -62.68 18.79
C ILE A 1117 8.07 -61.86 18.33
N TYR A 1118 7.93 -60.65 18.86
CA TYR A 1118 6.87 -59.69 18.52
C TYR A 1118 7.36 -58.67 17.48
N LEU A 1119 6.49 -58.24 16.56
CA LEU A 1119 6.82 -57.22 15.55
C LEU A 1119 6.98 -55.83 16.17
N MET A 1120 6.11 -55.47 17.11
CA MET A 1120 6.08 -54.18 17.79
C MET A 1120 5.58 -54.35 19.23
N ARG A 1121 5.95 -53.40 20.09
CA ARG A 1121 5.53 -53.31 21.50
C ARG A 1121 4.16 -52.63 21.64
N ASP A 1122 3.99 -51.53 20.92
CA ASP A 1122 2.83 -50.63 20.99
C ASP A 1122 2.61 -49.94 19.64
N TYR A 1123 1.41 -49.38 19.45
CA TYR A 1123 1.06 -48.60 18.26
C TYR A 1123 0.33 -47.30 18.64
N HIS A 1124 0.89 -46.18 18.19
CA HIS A 1124 0.36 -44.82 18.40
C HIS A 1124 0.27 -44.01 17.10
N GLY A 1125 0.27 -44.69 15.94
CA GLY A 1125 0.12 -44.04 14.63
C GLY A 1125 -1.36 -43.78 14.26
N PRO A 1126 -1.61 -43.17 13.09
CA PRO A 1126 -2.94 -42.72 12.67
C PRO A 1126 -3.91 -43.85 12.24
N GLY A 1127 -3.49 -45.11 12.34
CA GLY A 1127 -4.26 -46.28 11.88
C GLY A 1127 -3.81 -46.80 10.52
N ALA A 1128 -4.61 -47.72 9.96
CA ALA A 1128 -4.33 -48.35 8.68
C ALA A 1128 -5.10 -47.68 7.52
N SER A 1129 -4.47 -47.57 6.35
CA SER A 1129 -5.05 -46.98 5.13
C SER A 1129 -4.94 -47.93 3.93
N MET A 1130 -6.05 -48.16 3.22
CA MET A 1130 -6.09 -49.01 2.03
C MET A 1130 -5.20 -48.47 0.90
N LEU A 1131 -4.40 -49.34 0.27
CA LEU A 1131 -3.59 -49.03 -0.92
C LEU A 1131 -4.21 -49.60 -2.20
N SER A 1132 -4.69 -50.85 -2.16
CA SER A 1132 -5.29 -51.53 -3.30
C SER A 1132 -6.65 -52.14 -2.97
N ASN A 1133 -7.45 -52.35 -4.01
CA ASN A 1133 -8.81 -52.90 -3.94
C ASN A 1133 -9.73 -52.18 -2.92
N LEU A 1134 -10.01 -50.90 -3.18
CA LEU A 1134 -10.90 -50.00 -2.41
C LEU A 1134 -12.37 -50.44 -2.30
N ARG A 1135 -12.68 -51.71 -2.59
CA ARG A 1135 -13.94 -52.39 -2.25
C ARG A 1135 -13.96 -52.88 -0.80
N PHE A 1136 -12.80 -52.93 -0.14
CA PHE A 1136 -12.66 -53.25 1.28
C PHE A 1136 -12.37 -51.97 2.10
N ASN A 1137 -12.73 -51.99 3.38
CA ASN A 1137 -12.21 -51.12 4.42
C ASN A 1137 -11.28 -51.93 5.32
N VAL A 1138 -10.15 -51.36 5.73
CA VAL A 1138 -9.37 -51.84 6.86
C VAL A 1138 -9.82 -51.13 8.13
N ILE A 1139 -10.20 -51.89 9.15
CA ILE A 1139 -10.47 -51.38 10.49
C ILE A 1139 -9.36 -51.89 11.40
N SER A 1140 -8.49 -50.99 11.83
CA SER A 1140 -7.44 -51.26 12.81
C SER A 1140 -7.99 -51.15 14.24
N SER A 1141 -7.75 -52.17 15.06
CA SER A 1141 -8.13 -52.22 16.47
C SER A 1141 -7.00 -52.81 17.30
N VAL A 1142 -6.89 -52.42 18.57
CA VAL A 1142 -5.91 -52.94 19.53
C VAL A 1142 -6.66 -53.65 20.64
N ALA A 1143 -6.16 -54.79 21.11
CA ALA A 1143 -6.75 -55.53 22.21
C ALA A 1143 -6.75 -54.72 23.51
N PRO A 1144 -7.78 -54.83 24.39
CA PRO A 1144 -7.84 -54.03 25.63
C PRO A 1144 -6.69 -54.26 26.62
N ASP A 1145 -6.01 -55.41 26.51
CA ASP A 1145 -4.81 -55.79 27.26
C ASP A 1145 -3.49 -55.45 26.52
N ASN A 1146 -3.59 -54.80 25.36
CA ASN A 1146 -2.51 -54.48 24.42
C ASN A 1146 -1.73 -55.72 23.90
N SER A 1147 -2.29 -56.93 23.99
CA SER A 1147 -1.61 -58.19 23.60
C SER A 1147 -1.50 -58.41 22.09
N TYR A 1148 -2.39 -57.81 21.29
CA TYR A 1148 -2.34 -57.87 19.83
C TYR A 1148 -3.00 -56.65 19.17
N MET A 1149 -2.61 -56.41 17.92
CA MET A 1149 -3.28 -55.52 16.99
C MET A 1149 -4.02 -56.34 15.94
N LEU A 1150 -5.29 -56.03 15.73
CA LEU A 1150 -6.21 -56.71 14.81
C LEU A 1150 -6.62 -55.76 13.68
N PHE A 1151 -6.32 -56.16 12.44
CA PHE A 1151 -6.85 -55.53 11.23
C PHE A 1151 -8.01 -56.37 10.70
N ARG A 1152 -9.18 -55.75 10.55
CA ARG A 1152 -10.37 -56.36 9.92
C ARG A 1152 -10.55 -55.78 8.52
N LEU A 1153 -10.40 -56.60 7.48
CA LEU A 1153 -10.65 -56.24 6.09
C LEU A 1153 -12.09 -56.63 5.74
N ILE A 1154 -12.97 -55.64 5.67
CA ILE A 1154 -14.43 -55.81 5.53
C ILE A 1154 -14.90 -55.23 4.18
N PRO A 1155 -15.69 -55.96 3.37
CA PRO A 1155 -16.38 -55.44 2.20
C PRO A 1155 -17.21 -54.17 2.46
N ARG A 1156 -17.16 -53.21 1.53
CA ARG A 1156 -18.00 -51.99 1.52
C ARG A 1156 -19.43 -52.21 1.00
N VAL A 1157 -19.89 -53.45 0.89
CA VAL A 1157 -21.16 -53.80 0.23
C VAL A 1157 -22.31 -53.72 1.24
N ALA A 1158 -23.33 -52.91 0.95
CA ALA A 1158 -24.45 -52.65 1.87
C ALA A 1158 -25.48 -53.80 2.02
N LYS A 1159 -25.12 -55.03 1.63
CA LYS A 1159 -25.92 -56.25 1.80
C LYS A 1159 -25.01 -57.43 2.15
N SER A 1160 -25.50 -58.33 3.00
CA SER A 1160 -24.74 -59.33 3.79
C SER A 1160 -24.14 -60.53 3.03
N GLY A 1161 -23.85 -60.38 1.72
CA GLY A 1161 -23.39 -61.46 0.84
C GLY A 1161 -21.90 -61.43 0.48
N GLY A 1162 -21.08 -60.63 1.17
CA GLY A 1162 -19.63 -60.57 0.95
C GLY A 1162 -19.18 -60.07 -0.44
N ILE A 1163 -17.94 -60.39 -0.82
CA ILE A 1163 -17.38 -60.15 -2.16
C ILE A 1163 -16.83 -61.45 -2.75
N HIS A 1164 -17.28 -61.82 -3.95
CA HIS A 1164 -16.78 -62.99 -4.67
C HIS A 1164 -15.25 -62.96 -4.84
N PHE A 1165 -14.57 -64.03 -4.41
CA PHE A 1165 -13.11 -64.05 -4.23
C PHE A 1165 -12.29 -63.65 -5.49
N SER A 1166 -12.79 -63.95 -6.69
CA SER A 1166 -12.12 -63.57 -7.95
C SER A 1166 -11.99 -62.05 -8.17
N LYS A 1167 -12.79 -61.24 -7.46
CA LYS A 1167 -12.70 -59.76 -7.43
C LYS A 1167 -11.70 -59.25 -6.37
N ALA A 1168 -11.03 -60.17 -5.67
CA ALA A 1168 -10.12 -59.93 -4.56
C ALA A 1168 -8.78 -60.67 -4.76
N LYS A 1169 -8.17 -60.57 -5.95
CA LYS A 1169 -6.85 -61.17 -6.23
C LYS A 1169 -5.71 -60.58 -5.39
N GLU A 1170 -5.82 -59.30 -5.06
CA GLU A 1170 -4.92 -58.55 -4.19
C GLU A 1170 -5.77 -57.63 -3.28
N ILE A 1171 -5.33 -57.47 -2.02
CA ILE A 1171 -5.83 -56.49 -1.05
C ILE A 1171 -4.63 -56.01 -0.22
N SER A 1172 -4.16 -54.78 -0.45
CA SER A 1172 -3.01 -54.21 0.25
C SER A 1172 -3.39 -52.94 1.01
N PHE A 1173 -2.76 -52.72 2.18
CA PHE A 1173 -2.90 -51.51 2.99
C PHE A 1173 -1.56 -51.11 3.65
N VAL A 1174 -1.42 -49.84 4.01
CA VAL A 1174 -0.28 -49.31 4.77
C VAL A 1174 -0.67 -49.08 6.23
N LEU A 1175 0.27 -49.32 7.13
CA LEU A 1175 0.23 -48.98 8.54
C LEU A 1175 1.38 -48.01 8.82
N SER A 1176 1.06 -46.74 9.11
CA SER A 1176 2.08 -45.70 9.25
C SER A 1176 2.62 -45.57 10.67
N LEU A 1177 3.87 -45.12 10.80
CA LEU A 1177 4.59 -44.85 12.06
C LEU A 1177 4.78 -46.07 13.00
N VAL A 1178 4.94 -47.27 12.44
CA VAL A 1178 5.17 -48.51 13.21
C VAL A 1178 6.54 -48.48 13.90
N ASN A 1179 6.55 -48.68 15.21
CA ASN A 1179 7.78 -48.79 15.99
C ASN A 1179 8.20 -50.27 16.09
N VAL A 1180 9.05 -50.72 15.16
CA VAL A 1180 9.46 -52.13 15.08
C VAL A 1180 10.42 -52.48 16.23
N ASN A 1181 10.15 -53.61 16.89
CA ASN A 1181 10.96 -54.10 18.01
C ASN A 1181 12.39 -54.43 17.56
N GLN A 1182 13.36 -53.99 18.37
CA GLN A 1182 14.79 -54.24 18.14
C GLN A 1182 15.24 -55.40 19.02
N TYR A 1183 15.90 -56.38 18.42
CA TYR A 1183 16.43 -57.57 19.09
C TYR A 1183 17.96 -57.64 18.91
N GLU A 1184 18.64 -58.32 19.82
CA GLU A 1184 20.07 -58.59 19.65
C GLU A 1184 20.32 -59.51 18.44
N TYR A 1185 21.36 -59.17 17.67
CA TYR A 1185 21.69 -59.81 16.41
C TYR A 1185 22.82 -60.82 16.62
N ASP A 1186 22.46 -62.09 16.60
CA ASP A 1186 23.42 -63.20 16.61
C ASP A 1186 23.84 -63.50 15.16
N GLN A 1187 25.14 -63.48 14.88
CA GLN A 1187 25.68 -63.53 13.51
C GLN A 1187 25.41 -64.87 12.80
N ASN A 1188 25.02 -65.93 13.54
CA ASN A 1188 24.67 -67.23 12.99
C ASN A 1188 23.17 -67.38 12.65
N GLU A 1189 22.29 -66.49 13.13
CA GLU A 1189 20.86 -66.54 12.81
C GLU A 1189 20.48 -65.48 11.76
N GLY A 1190 19.95 -65.93 10.61
CA GLY A 1190 19.61 -65.09 9.44
C GLY A 1190 18.45 -64.09 9.60
N GLY A 1191 18.11 -63.69 10.82
CA GLY A 1191 16.99 -62.82 11.20
C GLY A 1191 16.04 -63.47 12.20
N LYS A 1192 15.45 -62.67 13.10
CA LYS A 1192 14.49 -63.17 14.12
C LYS A 1192 13.08 -63.22 13.50
N GLN A 1193 12.40 -64.36 13.58
CA GLN A 1193 11.08 -64.54 12.94
C GLN A 1193 9.92 -64.21 13.88
N ALA A 1194 9.14 -63.18 13.55
CA ALA A 1194 7.87 -62.88 14.19
C ALA A 1194 6.73 -63.71 13.56
N ILE A 1195 5.76 -64.14 14.36
CA ILE A 1195 4.60 -64.92 13.91
C ILE A 1195 3.37 -64.01 13.86
N ILE A 1196 2.72 -63.92 12.71
CA ILE A 1196 1.49 -63.16 12.47
C ILE A 1196 0.43 -64.13 11.96
N THR A 1197 -0.84 -63.96 12.35
CA THR A 1197 -1.92 -64.89 11.98
C THR A 1197 -2.89 -64.23 11.01
N LEU A 1198 -3.12 -64.87 9.86
CA LEU A 1198 -4.09 -64.48 8.84
C LEU A 1198 -5.30 -65.42 8.93
N ILE A 1199 -6.47 -64.90 9.26
CA ILE A 1199 -7.72 -65.66 9.38
C ILE A 1199 -8.68 -65.21 8.28
N GLN A 1200 -9.19 -66.14 7.49
CA GLN A 1200 -10.06 -65.87 6.34
C GLN A 1200 -11.46 -66.44 6.62
N GLN A 1201 -12.49 -65.60 6.59
CA GLN A 1201 -13.90 -65.99 6.78
C GLN A 1201 -14.65 -65.86 5.45
N TYR A 1202 -15.29 -66.94 5.03
CA TYR A 1202 -16.00 -67.06 3.76
C TYR A 1202 -17.46 -67.42 3.97
N LYS A 1203 -18.29 -67.13 2.97
CA LYS A 1203 -19.64 -67.63 2.80
C LYS A 1203 -19.76 -68.43 1.51
N ASP A 1204 -20.60 -69.45 1.54
CA ASP A 1204 -20.96 -70.24 0.37
C ASP A 1204 -21.95 -69.48 -0.55
N GLU A 1205 -22.44 -70.17 -1.59
CA GLU A 1205 -23.40 -69.59 -2.54
C GLU A 1205 -24.84 -69.45 -2.00
N PHE A 1206 -25.12 -70.05 -0.84
CA PHE A 1206 -26.39 -69.93 -0.13
C PHE A 1206 -26.35 -68.88 1.00
N GLY A 1207 -25.15 -68.40 1.35
CA GLY A 1207 -24.90 -67.38 2.36
C GLY A 1207 -24.54 -67.91 3.75
N TYR A 1208 -24.29 -69.21 3.91
CA TYR A 1208 -23.84 -69.80 5.18
C TYR A 1208 -22.35 -69.52 5.41
N ASP A 1209 -21.98 -69.19 6.64
CA ASP A 1209 -20.59 -69.04 7.07
C ASP A 1209 -19.84 -70.37 7.00
N ILE A 1210 -18.66 -70.35 6.38
CA ILE A 1210 -17.71 -71.47 6.29
C ILE A 1210 -16.66 -71.32 7.40
N ASP A 1211 -16.25 -72.44 8.00
CA ASP A 1211 -15.22 -72.47 9.05
C ASP A 1211 -13.95 -71.65 8.68
N PRO A 1212 -13.48 -70.75 9.55
CA PRO A 1212 -12.47 -69.75 9.18
C PRO A 1212 -11.06 -70.34 9.06
N ILE A 1213 -10.41 -70.11 7.91
CA ILE A 1213 -9.08 -70.64 7.61
C ILE A 1213 -8.00 -69.77 8.27
N SER A 1214 -7.32 -70.31 9.29
CA SER A 1214 -6.26 -69.63 10.05
C SER A 1214 -4.85 -70.06 9.62
N THR A 1215 -4.17 -69.23 8.84
CA THR A 1215 -2.78 -69.41 8.40
C THR A 1215 -1.81 -68.66 9.33
N ARG A 1216 -0.75 -69.33 9.82
CA ARG A 1216 0.37 -68.66 10.49
C ARG A 1216 1.44 -68.25 9.47
N VAL A 1217 1.86 -67.00 9.54
CA VAL A 1217 2.77 -66.35 8.61
C VAL A 1217 4.02 -65.91 9.37
N LEU A 1218 5.20 -66.17 8.80
CA LEU A 1218 6.50 -65.83 9.38
C LEU A 1218 7.06 -64.57 8.71
N THR A 1219 7.24 -63.50 9.49
CA THR A 1219 7.86 -62.25 9.03
C THR A 1219 9.26 -62.14 9.62
N THR A 1220 10.28 -61.97 8.77
CA THR A 1220 11.67 -61.94 9.23
C THR A 1220 12.06 -60.54 9.65
N LEU A 1221 12.47 -60.35 10.91
CA LEU A 1221 13.08 -59.11 11.37
C LEU A 1221 14.59 -59.18 11.15
N LYS A 1222 15.17 -58.19 10.47
CA LYS A 1222 16.62 -58.07 10.28
C LYS A 1222 17.13 -56.74 10.80
N ARG A 1223 18.33 -56.72 11.36
CA ARG A 1223 19.07 -55.46 11.53
C ARG A 1223 19.52 -54.97 10.15
N GLN A 1224 19.41 -53.67 9.93
CA GLN A 1224 19.91 -52.99 8.73
C GLN A 1224 21.32 -52.47 8.98
#